data_AF-A0A8K0TXV2-F1
#
_entry.id   AF-A0A8K0TXV2-F1
#
_cell.length_a   1.000
_cell.length_b   1.000
_cell.length_c   1.000
_cell.angle_alpha   90.00
_cell.angle_beta   90.00
_cell.angle_gamma   90.00
#
_symmetry.space_group_name_H-M   'P 1'
#
loop_
_entity.id
_entity.type
_entity.pdbx_description
1 polymer ?
#
loop_
_entity_poly.entity_id
_entity_poly.type
_entity_poly.pdbx_seq_one_letter_code
_entity_poly.pdbx_strand_id
1 'polypeptide(L)'
;MIMNASSSQSDLHLLLLRLQEIYQAIKSFDASASRPPIIDTSTDTRPDKLRPQETLPGLRFLREEVRKDCDTLRQFLDNASNARPRPPSTNAPYLIAVWQELIHAHHPTSVYRSFPLVPPTPSARQNRLVKVDVVADNGTSWIRVNTIDSITNSRLMMEFHEMDSYLTSSDDEEHAETGHMPRKPRLAQNIFDNSILKMGRDLLAAAHANSLPIPTTSSFTSHLGPTTFDPVVPDLSVAPRVTLRLTRLKPHSDPTDSEGTATEPRIRQTIDALQEMGVVVELGERLDPQAPPQGQGPEWGQRLSHDRIFSSTLRVNVDLSALIALVSDTTHSPVPATSEDAFTRYVPPNSYVQWKRERVRSLAEVAKTLKSDKSARYSSDGNSPEHGEQSTGNTAEETVRVEDSSTWEISGQHSRALAVQAIQEMKKGLLEEIREQLSVSYCSSCLPSYVPNSLCTPLNLDAEVNANVQFWTTLAARDRCLQIVSKIGGKREKQRAGALLGYGFGTALAHEHILTLDQSLDASTPPDFTERIRAYWEHSRYPAGFLPLVPVRLFKSLLAEDDHDAKGCTREQGDESLFVSLASTCRDILERGGISVTEACPSWLSSHQNQLLSQRASSQAFGPSGSEIPPVRHVHPSLKLTAHTLFSLIAGASRGWTTLTTNRSSVRAVMGEMRRLGVDQAWGRWWGQVEGNEQDDDSNPEFKVSTGKAALWVVDPRSLAEGMRSDLEFGGARVILMRKDPTSRQDIASAVI
;
A
#
# COMPACT_ATOMS: atom_id res chain seq x y z
N MET A 1 50.65 -35.07 -0.06
CA MET A 1 50.09 -33.74 -0.37
C MET A 1 49.35 -33.62 -1.72
N ILE A 2 49.35 -34.61 -2.62
CA ILE A 2 48.60 -34.54 -3.90
C ILE A 2 47.14 -35.04 -3.76
N MET A 3 46.79 -35.79 -2.70
CA MET A 3 45.43 -36.33 -2.49
C MET A 3 44.39 -35.36 -1.91
N ASN A 4 44.75 -34.13 -1.48
CA ASN A 4 43.78 -33.17 -0.93
C ASN A 4 43.20 -32.19 -1.96
N ALA A 5 43.73 -32.16 -3.20
CA ALA A 5 43.21 -31.25 -4.22
C ALA A 5 41.86 -31.72 -4.77
N SER A 6 41.67 -33.04 -4.92
CA SER A 6 40.44 -33.62 -5.46
C SER A 6 39.23 -33.43 -4.53
N SER A 7 39.41 -33.48 -3.21
CA SER A 7 38.32 -33.24 -2.25
C SER A 7 37.84 -31.79 -2.27
N SER A 8 38.77 -30.83 -2.37
CA SER A 8 38.41 -29.40 -2.42
C SER A 8 37.59 -29.06 -3.67
N GLN A 9 37.85 -29.72 -4.79
CA GLN A 9 37.10 -29.49 -6.03
C GLN A 9 35.71 -30.12 -5.96
N SER A 10 35.54 -31.31 -5.37
CA SER A 10 34.21 -31.89 -5.17
C SER A 10 33.35 -31.03 -4.24
N ASP A 11 33.94 -30.45 -3.20
CA ASP A 11 33.22 -29.60 -2.24
C ASP A 11 32.70 -28.32 -2.92
N LEU A 12 33.49 -27.72 -3.81
CA LEU A 12 33.06 -26.55 -4.59
C LEU A 12 31.92 -26.86 -5.57
N HIS A 13 31.91 -28.05 -6.18
CA HIS A 13 30.79 -28.47 -7.03
C HIS A 13 29.52 -28.67 -6.21
N LEU A 14 29.63 -29.31 -5.03
CA LEU A 14 28.51 -29.50 -4.12
C LEU A 14 27.94 -28.15 -3.65
N LEU A 15 28.83 -27.20 -3.34
CA LEU A 15 28.47 -25.85 -2.93
C LEU A 15 27.74 -25.07 -4.04
N LEU A 16 28.23 -25.18 -5.27
CA LEU A 16 27.57 -24.59 -6.44
C LEU A 16 26.17 -25.19 -6.66
N LEU A 17 26.05 -26.51 -6.56
CA LEU A 17 24.77 -27.21 -6.70
C LEU A 17 23.77 -26.73 -5.63
N ARG A 18 24.22 -26.64 -4.37
CA ARG A 18 23.40 -26.11 -3.26
C ARG A 18 22.93 -24.68 -3.51
N LEU A 19 23.80 -23.79 -3.99
CA LEU A 19 23.39 -22.41 -4.32
C LEU A 19 22.42 -22.35 -5.50
N GLN A 20 22.56 -23.24 -6.49
CA GLN A 20 21.62 -23.33 -7.61
C GLN A 20 20.23 -23.78 -7.14
N GLU A 21 20.15 -24.76 -6.24
CA GLU A 21 18.90 -25.18 -5.61
C GLU A 21 18.25 -24.02 -4.86
N ILE A 22 19.01 -23.30 -4.04
CA ILE A 22 18.54 -22.11 -3.31
C ILE A 22 18.06 -21.04 -4.27
N TYR A 23 18.78 -20.77 -5.36
CA TYR A 23 18.38 -19.77 -6.34
C TYR A 23 17.02 -20.10 -6.98
N GLN A 24 16.73 -21.37 -7.25
CA GLN A 24 15.41 -21.79 -7.74
C GLN A 24 14.36 -21.73 -6.63
N ALA A 25 14.69 -22.18 -5.42
CA ALA A 25 13.79 -22.14 -4.27
C ALA A 25 13.36 -20.70 -3.94
N ILE A 26 14.27 -19.72 -4.00
CA ILE A 26 13.95 -18.29 -3.82
C ILE A 26 12.94 -17.79 -4.86
N LYS A 27 12.95 -18.31 -6.10
CA LYS A 27 11.98 -17.88 -7.13
C LYS A 27 10.56 -18.38 -6.85
N SER A 28 10.44 -19.57 -6.27
CA SER A 28 9.16 -20.16 -5.87
C SER A 28 8.78 -19.85 -4.42
N PHE A 29 9.64 -19.15 -3.68
CA PHE A 29 9.39 -18.79 -2.29
C PHE A 29 8.33 -17.71 -2.22
N ASP A 30 7.15 -18.07 -1.74
CA ASP A 30 6.16 -17.12 -1.26
C ASP A 30 6.28 -17.08 0.26
N ALA A 31 6.76 -15.97 0.79
CA ALA A 31 6.65 -15.74 2.22
C ALA A 31 5.16 -15.69 2.52
N SER A 32 4.65 -16.64 3.30
CA SER A 32 3.30 -16.67 3.86
C SER A 32 3.12 -15.55 4.89
N ALA A 33 3.39 -14.32 4.47
CA ALA A 33 3.00 -13.13 5.18
C ALA A 33 1.47 -13.14 5.21
N SER A 34 0.91 -13.06 6.41
CA SER A 34 -0.54 -12.96 6.59
C SER A 34 -1.06 -11.83 5.71
N ARG A 35 -1.76 -12.17 4.63
CA ARG A 35 -2.37 -11.16 3.77
C ARG A 35 -3.44 -10.45 4.61
N PRO A 36 -3.42 -9.12 4.69
CA PRO A 36 -4.49 -8.42 5.39
C PRO A 36 -5.83 -8.76 4.72
N PRO A 37 -6.96 -8.76 5.46
CA PRO A 37 -8.32 -8.97 4.93
C PRO A 37 -8.73 -7.93 3.89
N ILE A 38 -8.11 -7.97 2.73
CA ILE A 38 -8.25 -7.06 1.60
C ILE A 38 -8.46 -7.90 0.36
N ILE A 39 -9.59 -7.70 -0.30
CA ILE A 39 -9.83 -8.20 -1.64
C ILE A 39 -9.17 -7.20 -2.60
N ASP A 40 -8.02 -7.53 -3.20
CA ASP A 40 -7.37 -6.70 -4.21
C ASP A 40 -7.50 -7.38 -5.58
N THR A 41 -8.56 -7.05 -6.30
CA THR A 41 -8.85 -7.56 -7.64
C THR A 41 -8.15 -6.75 -8.74
N SER A 42 -7.54 -5.62 -8.40
CA SER A 42 -6.84 -4.75 -9.35
C SER A 42 -5.59 -5.38 -9.98
N THR A 43 -5.15 -6.54 -9.51
CA THR A 43 -3.90 -7.19 -9.93
C THR A 43 -4.06 -8.41 -10.84
N ASP A 44 -5.26 -8.89 -11.09
CA ASP A 44 -5.43 -10.30 -11.47
C ASP A 44 -5.39 -10.64 -12.96
N THR A 45 -4.98 -9.72 -13.83
CA THR A 45 -5.14 -9.95 -15.29
C THR A 45 -3.94 -10.56 -16.02
N ARG A 46 -2.97 -11.18 -15.32
CA ARG A 46 -1.99 -12.10 -15.94
C ARG A 46 -1.51 -13.18 -14.96
N PRO A 47 -2.14 -14.37 -14.91
CA PRO A 47 -1.57 -15.52 -14.20
C PRO A 47 -0.14 -15.85 -14.65
N ASP A 48 0.20 -15.65 -15.93
CA ASP A 48 1.56 -15.90 -16.46
C ASP A 48 2.58 -14.77 -16.26
N LYS A 49 2.16 -13.60 -15.76
CA LYS A 49 3.07 -12.47 -15.45
C LYS A 49 2.79 -11.82 -14.11
N LEU A 50 2.18 -12.54 -13.18
CA LEU A 50 2.47 -12.41 -11.77
C LEU A 50 3.95 -12.79 -11.62
N ARG A 51 4.86 -11.88 -12.02
CA ARG A 51 6.13 -11.81 -11.32
C ARG A 51 5.70 -11.76 -9.86
N PRO A 52 6.14 -12.71 -9.02
CA PRO A 52 5.95 -12.58 -7.59
C PRO A 52 6.45 -11.17 -7.30
N GLN A 53 5.54 -10.23 -6.99
CA GLN A 53 5.97 -9.02 -6.31
C GLN A 53 6.68 -9.60 -5.12
N GLU A 54 7.99 -9.44 -5.03
CA GLU A 54 8.78 -10.02 -3.95
C GLU A 54 8.12 -9.54 -2.66
N THR A 55 7.31 -10.42 -2.08
CA THR A 55 6.41 -10.13 -0.97
C THR A 55 7.25 -9.77 0.24
N LEU A 56 8.47 -10.31 0.26
CA LEU A 56 9.48 -10.12 1.27
C LEU A 56 10.56 -9.11 0.85
N PRO A 57 10.60 -7.91 1.48
CA PRO A 57 11.68 -6.95 1.29
C PRO A 57 13.07 -7.59 1.51
N GLY A 58 14.00 -7.35 0.58
CA GLY A 58 15.35 -7.89 0.63
C GLY A 58 15.55 -9.26 -0.03
N LEU A 59 14.47 -10.00 -0.32
CA LEU A 59 14.56 -11.30 -1.00
C LEU A 59 15.19 -11.20 -2.40
N ARG A 60 14.91 -10.11 -3.12
CA ARG A 60 15.57 -9.78 -4.40
C ARG A 60 17.09 -9.74 -4.28
N PHE A 61 17.55 -9.09 -3.22
CA PHE A 61 18.95 -8.86 -2.98
C PHE A 61 19.63 -10.19 -2.64
N LEU A 62 19.00 -11.01 -1.77
CA LEU A 62 19.46 -12.38 -1.53
C LEU A 62 19.56 -13.20 -2.82
N ARG A 63 18.52 -13.17 -3.66
CA ARG A 63 18.53 -13.87 -4.96
C ARG A 63 19.69 -13.43 -5.85
N GLU A 64 19.96 -12.13 -5.88
CA GLU A 64 21.02 -11.55 -6.69
C GLU A 64 22.41 -11.91 -6.16
N GLU A 65 22.63 -11.89 -4.84
CA GLU A 65 23.88 -12.32 -4.23
C GLU A 65 24.15 -13.81 -4.43
N VAL A 66 23.11 -14.67 -4.29
CA VAL A 66 23.20 -16.10 -4.60
C VAL A 66 23.57 -16.33 -6.07
N ARG A 67 22.98 -15.55 -7.00
CA ARG A 67 23.29 -15.62 -8.42
C ARG A 67 24.74 -15.24 -8.71
N LYS A 68 25.23 -14.14 -8.14
CA LYS A 68 26.62 -13.69 -8.31
C LYS A 68 27.63 -14.72 -7.79
N ASP A 69 27.35 -15.33 -6.64
CA ASP A 69 28.25 -16.31 -6.05
C ASP A 69 28.25 -17.63 -6.86
N CYS A 70 27.08 -18.04 -7.37
CA CYS A 70 26.95 -19.10 -8.38
C CYS A 70 27.82 -18.84 -9.62
N ASP A 71 27.75 -17.62 -10.19
CA ASP A 71 28.51 -17.26 -11.38
C ASP A 71 30.02 -17.25 -11.10
N THR A 72 30.42 -16.78 -9.93
CA THR A 72 31.82 -16.78 -9.45
C THR A 72 32.36 -18.21 -9.31
N LEU A 73 31.60 -19.11 -8.69
CA LEU A 73 31.98 -20.52 -8.54
C LEU A 73 32.06 -21.23 -9.89
N ARG A 74 31.11 -21.00 -10.81
CA ARG A 74 31.16 -21.57 -12.17
C ARG A 74 32.40 -21.10 -12.93
N GLN A 75 32.65 -19.79 -12.95
CA GLN A 75 33.82 -19.24 -13.62
C GLN A 75 35.13 -19.81 -13.03
N PHE A 76 35.18 -20.04 -11.72
CA PHE A 76 36.33 -20.68 -11.08
C PHE A 76 36.50 -22.14 -11.53
N LEU A 77 35.41 -22.92 -11.52
CA LEU A 77 35.41 -24.33 -11.91
C LEU A 77 35.76 -24.55 -13.39
N ASP A 78 35.26 -23.69 -14.29
CA ASP A 78 35.56 -23.73 -15.72
C ASP A 78 37.05 -23.44 -16.00
N ASN A 79 37.68 -22.57 -15.19
CA ASN A 79 39.08 -22.17 -15.34
C ASN A 79 40.07 -23.08 -14.58
N ALA A 80 39.59 -23.99 -13.73
CA ALA A 80 40.44 -24.83 -12.88
C ALA A 80 41.41 -25.72 -13.67
N SER A 81 41.12 -25.98 -14.95
CA SER A 81 41.95 -26.76 -15.87
C SER A 81 43.27 -26.08 -16.28
N ASN A 82 43.41 -24.76 -16.12
CA ASN A 82 44.45 -23.99 -16.82
C ASN A 82 45.68 -23.59 -15.97
N ALA A 83 45.61 -23.63 -14.64
CA ALA A 83 46.74 -23.49 -13.69
C ALA A 83 46.17 -23.55 -12.26
N ARG A 84 46.95 -23.98 -11.25
CA ARG A 84 46.53 -24.01 -9.82
C ARG A 84 46.02 -22.63 -9.36
N PRO A 85 44.71 -22.36 -9.39
CA PRO A 85 44.21 -21.03 -9.08
C PRO A 85 44.05 -20.90 -7.56
N ARG A 86 44.22 -19.70 -7.02
CA ARG A 86 43.92 -19.44 -5.60
C ARG A 86 42.43 -19.73 -5.36
N PRO A 87 42.04 -20.36 -4.24
CA PRO A 87 40.64 -20.65 -3.96
C PRO A 87 39.78 -19.39 -4.09
N PRO A 88 38.57 -19.50 -4.67
CA PRO A 88 37.73 -18.35 -4.92
C PRO A 88 37.26 -17.77 -3.58
N SER A 89 37.18 -16.45 -3.51
CA SER A 89 36.49 -15.78 -2.40
C SER A 89 34.99 -15.96 -2.61
N THR A 90 34.39 -16.93 -1.95
CA THR A 90 32.95 -17.22 -1.99
C THR A 90 32.28 -16.86 -0.67
N ASN A 91 31.08 -16.29 -0.76
CA ASN A 91 30.19 -16.05 0.37
C ASN A 91 29.13 -17.16 0.53
N ALA A 92 29.22 -18.25 -0.25
CA ALA A 92 28.21 -19.30 -0.28
C ALA A 92 27.80 -19.83 1.11
N PRO A 93 28.72 -20.13 2.05
CA PRO A 93 28.31 -20.63 3.36
C PRO A 93 27.39 -19.66 4.11
N TYR A 94 27.65 -18.35 4.00
CA TYR A 94 26.81 -17.31 4.58
C TYR A 94 25.45 -17.24 3.89
N LEU A 95 25.43 -17.24 2.55
CA LEU A 95 24.18 -17.18 1.78
C LEU A 95 23.29 -18.41 2.03
N ILE A 96 23.88 -19.60 2.14
CA ILE A 96 23.20 -20.85 2.49
C ILE A 96 22.60 -20.74 3.89
N ALA A 97 23.36 -20.27 4.87
CA ALA A 97 22.90 -20.10 6.23
C ALA A 97 21.77 -19.07 6.35
N VAL A 98 21.85 -17.94 5.65
CA VAL A 98 20.77 -16.93 5.62
C VAL A 98 19.51 -17.51 5.00
N TRP A 99 19.63 -18.28 3.91
CA TRP A 99 18.49 -18.96 3.30
C TRP A 99 17.86 -19.99 4.25
N GLN A 100 18.68 -20.78 4.94
CA GLN A 100 18.22 -21.73 5.95
C GLN A 100 17.47 -21.00 7.07
N GLU A 101 18.01 -19.93 7.64
CA GLU A 101 17.28 -19.19 8.68
C GLU A 101 16.00 -18.54 8.14
N LEU A 102 15.98 -18.13 6.88
CA LEU A 102 14.78 -17.57 6.26
C LEU A 102 13.65 -18.59 6.13
N ILE A 103 13.92 -19.81 5.68
CA ILE A 103 12.88 -20.84 5.50
C ILE A 103 12.39 -21.44 6.84
N HIS A 104 13.22 -21.35 7.89
CA HIS A 104 12.85 -21.81 9.24
C HIS A 104 12.27 -20.68 10.11
N ALA A 105 12.38 -19.43 9.67
CA ALA A 105 11.79 -18.30 10.36
C ALA A 105 10.26 -18.34 10.25
N HIS A 106 9.59 -18.14 11.37
CA HIS A 106 8.14 -18.02 11.41
C HIS A 106 7.72 -16.61 10.93
N HIS A 107 6.87 -16.56 9.90
CA HIS A 107 6.43 -15.32 9.23
C HIS A 107 7.57 -14.32 8.96
N PRO A 108 8.52 -14.65 8.06
CA PRO A 108 9.59 -13.72 7.72
C PRO A 108 9.00 -12.42 7.18
N THR A 109 9.47 -11.30 7.72
CA THR A 109 9.00 -9.95 7.40
C THR A 109 9.98 -9.20 6.50
N SER A 110 11.29 -9.45 6.64
CA SER A 110 12.30 -8.90 5.72
C SER A 110 13.63 -9.64 5.84
N VAL A 111 14.46 -9.52 4.81
CA VAL A 111 15.84 -10.04 4.77
C VAL A 111 16.82 -8.87 4.60
N TYR A 112 18.00 -8.94 5.23
CA TYR A 112 19.07 -7.94 5.17
C TYR A 112 18.66 -6.53 5.59
N ARG A 113 17.85 -6.42 6.65
CA ARG A 113 17.41 -5.13 7.16
C ARG A 113 18.47 -4.51 8.07
N SER A 114 18.59 -3.19 8.03
CA SER A 114 19.47 -2.44 8.93
C SER A 114 18.65 -1.59 9.88
N PHE A 115 19.02 -1.61 11.16
CA PHE A 115 18.34 -0.89 12.23
C PHE A 115 19.27 0.13 12.88
N PRO A 116 18.78 1.34 13.21
CA PRO A 116 19.59 2.34 13.90
C PRO A 116 19.84 1.94 15.35
N LEU A 117 21.07 2.13 15.82
CA LEU A 117 21.48 1.84 17.21
C LEU A 117 20.87 2.81 18.23
N VAL A 118 20.61 4.04 17.78
CA VAL A 118 20.04 5.13 18.58
C VAL A 118 18.88 5.71 17.79
N PRO A 119 17.74 6.04 18.43
CA PRO A 119 16.63 6.69 17.76
C PRO A 119 17.13 7.93 17.01
N PRO A 120 16.66 8.19 15.78
CA PRO A 120 17.15 9.31 14.98
C PRO A 120 16.89 10.63 15.72
N THR A 121 17.94 11.22 16.27
CA THR A 121 17.91 12.59 16.77
C THR A 121 18.26 13.53 15.62
N PRO A 122 17.61 14.70 15.49
CA PRO A 122 17.81 15.61 14.36
C PRO A 122 19.25 16.13 14.23
N SER A 123 20.10 15.95 15.24
CA SER A 123 21.49 16.41 15.28
C SER A 123 22.55 15.32 15.00
N ALA A 124 22.19 14.04 14.96
CA ALA A 124 23.16 12.94 14.82
C ALA A 124 23.48 12.65 13.34
N ARG A 125 24.63 13.17 12.86
CA ARG A 125 25.07 13.02 11.45
C ARG A 125 25.60 11.62 11.08
N GLN A 126 25.76 10.69 12.02
CA GLN A 126 26.20 9.32 11.74
C GLN A 126 25.48 8.32 12.65
N ASN A 127 24.29 7.89 12.22
CA ASN A 127 23.63 6.76 12.88
C ASN A 127 24.38 5.48 12.53
N ARG A 128 25.03 4.88 13.53
CA ARG A 128 25.50 3.50 13.44
C ARG A 128 24.29 2.61 13.17
N LEU A 129 24.39 1.81 12.11
CA LEU A 129 23.35 0.86 11.71
C LEU A 129 23.83 -0.56 12.01
N VAL A 130 22.94 -1.37 12.57
CA VAL A 130 23.15 -2.80 12.80
C VAL A 130 22.40 -3.59 11.76
N LYS A 131 23.10 -4.50 11.09
CA LYS A 131 22.51 -5.40 10.10
C LYS A 131 21.90 -6.62 10.79
N VAL A 132 20.68 -6.95 10.39
CA VAL A 132 19.94 -8.16 10.77
C VAL A 132 19.64 -8.92 9.48
N ASP A 133 19.97 -10.21 9.43
CA ASP A 133 19.86 -10.98 8.19
C ASP A 133 18.44 -11.43 7.92
N VAL A 134 17.73 -11.89 8.95
CA VAL A 134 16.33 -12.28 8.86
C VAL A 134 15.56 -11.61 9.98
N VAL A 135 14.50 -10.90 9.62
CA VAL A 135 13.53 -10.32 10.54
C VAL A 135 12.25 -11.13 10.40
N ALA A 136 11.79 -11.70 11.50
CA ALA A 136 10.68 -12.65 11.56
C ALA A 136 9.66 -12.20 12.62
N ASP A 137 8.53 -12.90 12.67
CA ASP A 137 7.46 -12.66 13.65
C ASP A 137 7.03 -11.18 13.72
N ASN A 138 6.81 -10.56 12.56
CA ASN A 138 6.45 -9.14 12.44
C ASN A 138 7.46 -8.18 13.10
N GLY A 139 8.73 -8.58 13.15
CA GLY A 139 9.79 -7.79 13.74
C GLY A 139 10.12 -8.11 15.18
N THR A 140 9.37 -9.00 15.86
CA THR A 140 9.67 -9.39 17.24
C THR A 140 10.82 -10.40 17.34
N SER A 141 11.30 -10.94 16.22
CA SER A 141 12.40 -11.91 16.17
C SER A 141 13.44 -11.47 15.15
N TRP A 142 14.67 -11.25 15.60
CA TRP A 142 15.79 -10.78 14.79
C TRP A 142 16.87 -11.85 14.76
N ILE A 143 17.22 -12.33 13.57
CA ILE A 143 18.23 -13.38 13.39
C ILE A 143 19.43 -12.77 12.67
N ARG A 144 20.59 -12.82 13.33
CA ARG A 144 21.89 -12.48 12.75
C ARG A 144 22.66 -13.77 12.49
N VAL A 145 23.00 -13.99 11.23
CA VAL A 145 23.87 -15.10 10.81
C VAL A 145 25.31 -14.63 10.81
N ASN A 146 26.15 -15.39 11.49
CA ASN A 146 27.58 -15.16 11.51
C ASN A 146 28.31 -16.47 11.20
N THR A 147 28.99 -16.49 10.06
CA THR A 147 29.74 -17.65 9.56
C THR A 147 31.22 -17.61 9.95
N ILE A 148 31.59 -16.88 11.01
CA ILE A 148 32.97 -16.90 11.51
C ILE A 148 33.43 -18.35 11.66
N ASP A 149 34.46 -18.68 10.90
CA ASP A 149 35.13 -19.97 10.86
C ASP A 149 35.92 -20.16 12.16
N SER A 150 35.26 -20.60 13.23
CA SER A 150 35.92 -20.79 14.52
C SER A 150 36.68 -22.11 14.60
N ILE A 151 36.34 -23.09 13.77
CA ILE A 151 37.02 -24.40 13.76
C ILE A 151 38.35 -24.27 13.03
N THR A 152 38.47 -23.27 12.14
CA THR A 152 39.72 -22.90 11.47
C THR A 152 40.20 -21.49 11.90
N ASN A 153 40.11 -21.21 13.20
CA ASN A 153 41.05 -20.40 13.99
C ASN A 153 41.90 -19.36 13.24
N SER A 154 41.31 -18.27 12.77
CA SER A 154 42.11 -17.04 12.61
C SER A 154 41.47 -15.89 13.35
N ARG A 155 40.26 -15.45 13.00
CA ARG A 155 39.78 -14.16 13.52
C ARG A 155 39.59 -14.11 15.04
N LEU A 156 38.80 -15.01 15.62
CA LEU A 156 38.54 -14.98 17.06
C LEU A 156 39.79 -15.34 17.88
N MET A 157 40.59 -16.30 17.40
CA MET A 157 41.87 -16.63 18.03
C MET A 157 42.89 -15.51 17.90
N MET A 158 42.89 -14.76 16.80
CA MET A 158 43.77 -13.61 16.61
C MET A 158 43.33 -12.46 17.51
N GLU A 159 42.03 -12.25 17.71
CA GLU A 159 41.51 -11.34 18.74
C GLU A 159 41.93 -11.80 20.15
N PHE A 160 41.90 -13.12 20.43
CA PHE A 160 42.34 -13.69 21.70
C PHE A 160 43.86 -13.54 21.92
N HIS A 161 44.68 -13.83 20.90
CA HIS A 161 46.12 -13.63 20.93
C HIS A 161 46.48 -12.14 21.02
N GLU A 162 45.72 -11.27 20.37
CA GLU A 162 45.86 -9.83 20.50
C GLU A 162 45.61 -9.40 21.96
N MET A 163 44.53 -9.87 22.59
CA MET A 163 44.28 -9.63 24.02
C MET A 163 45.41 -10.18 24.91
N ASP A 164 45.91 -11.39 24.65
CA ASP A 164 46.97 -12.01 25.44
C ASP A 164 48.32 -11.27 25.29
N SER A 165 48.59 -10.71 24.12
CA SER A 165 49.84 -9.99 23.85
C SER A 165 50.00 -8.76 24.76
N TYR A 166 48.90 -8.11 25.13
CA TYR A 166 48.92 -6.96 26.05
C TYR A 166 49.02 -7.34 27.53
N LEU A 167 48.82 -8.60 27.89
CA LEU A 167 48.96 -9.07 29.28
C LEU A 167 50.43 -9.37 29.66
N THR A 168 51.35 -9.34 28.69
CA THR A 168 52.76 -9.70 28.89
C THR A 168 53.69 -8.52 29.18
N SER A 169 53.22 -7.27 29.13
CA SER A 169 53.99 -6.13 29.64
C SER A 169 53.87 -6.06 31.15
N SER A 170 54.82 -6.71 31.82
CA SER A 170 55.20 -6.51 33.22
C SER A 170 55.50 -5.02 33.48
N ASP A 171 54.46 -4.23 33.74
CA ASP A 171 54.57 -2.84 34.18
C ASP A 171 55.01 -2.82 35.66
N ASP A 172 56.33 -2.88 35.84
CA ASP A 172 57.06 -2.58 37.09
C ASP A 172 57.38 -1.08 37.22
N GLU A 173 56.65 -0.19 36.52
CA GLU A 173 56.86 1.26 36.62
C GLU A 173 55.78 1.95 37.46
N GLU A 174 56.00 1.94 38.78
CA GLU A 174 55.47 2.92 39.72
C GLU A 174 55.94 4.34 39.35
N HIS A 175 55.25 5.01 38.43
CA HIS A 175 55.44 6.45 38.23
C HIS A 175 54.19 7.25 38.57
N ALA A 176 54.29 7.88 39.73
CA ALA A 176 53.33 8.77 40.34
C ALA A 176 52.93 9.95 39.43
N GLU A 177 51.62 10.17 39.41
CA GLU A 177 50.87 11.41 39.19
C GLU A 177 51.66 12.67 38.83
N THR A 178 51.29 13.31 37.71
CA THR A 178 50.71 14.67 37.70
C THR A 178 50.45 15.14 36.26
N GLY A 179 49.20 15.53 35.97
CA GLY A 179 48.87 16.33 34.79
C GLY A 179 47.64 15.88 34.00
N HIS A 180 46.55 16.65 34.13
CA HIS A 180 45.34 16.59 33.33
C HIS A 180 45.61 16.56 31.81
N MET A 181 45.67 15.37 31.22
CA MET A 181 45.51 15.17 29.77
C MET A 181 44.32 14.23 29.51
N PRO A 182 43.51 14.50 28.47
CA PRO A 182 42.38 13.64 28.11
C PRO A 182 42.91 12.25 27.80
N ARG A 183 42.45 11.27 28.55
CA ARG A 183 42.83 9.85 28.45
C ARG A 183 42.82 9.41 26.98
N LYS A 184 44.00 9.20 26.40
CA LYS A 184 44.15 8.40 25.18
C LYS A 184 43.44 7.05 25.40
N PRO A 185 42.70 6.51 24.42
CA PRO A 185 42.14 5.18 24.52
C PRO A 185 43.29 4.20 24.78
N ARG A 186 43.26 3.52 25.94
CA ARG A 186 44.25 2.50 26.28
C ARG A 186 44.08 1.35 25.27
N LEU A 187 45.16 0.99 24.58
CA LEU A 187 45.18 -0.16 23.66
C LEU A 187 44.98 -1.49 24.41
N ALA A 188 45.36 -1.57 25.68
CA ALA A 188 45.16 -2.74 26.52
C ALA A 188 43.66 -2.91 26.86
N GLN A 189 43.04 -3.95 26.30
CA GLN A 189 41.68 -4.37 26.65
C GLN A 189 41.71 -5.13 27.98
N ASN A 190 41.43 -4.44 29.09
CA ASN A 190 41.36 -5.07 30.42
C ASN A 190 40.07 -5.90 30.63
N ILE A 191 39.14 -5.86 29.68
CA ILE A 191 37.84 -6.54 29.76
C ILE A 191 37.79 -7.51 28.58
N PHE A 192 37.40 -8.76 28.85
CA PHE A 192 37.17 -9.78 27.83
C PHE A 192 36.05 -9.33 26.88
N ASP A 193 36.42 -8.72 25.75
CA ASP A 193 35.47 -8.08 24.84
C ASP A 193 35.83 -8.27 23.36
N ASN A 194 35.53 -9.46 22.85
CA ASN A 194 35.74 -9.78 21.43
C ASN A 194 34.66 -9.17 20.51
N SER A 195 34.90 -9.25 19.20
CA SER A 195 34.02 -8.69 18.18
C SER A 195 32.62 -9.29 18.16
N ILE A 196 32.44 -10.53 18.59
CA ILE A 196 31.14 -11.20 18.68
C ILE A 196 30.33 -10.64 19.87
N LEU A 197 30.97 -10.44 21.03
CA LEU A 197 30.33 -9.79 22.18
C LEU A 197 29.87 -8.38 21.85
N LYS A 198 30.74 -7.61 21.19
CA LYS A 198 30.38 -6.28 20.70
C LYS A 198 29.20 -6.31 19.74
N MET A 199 29.16 -7.27 18.81
CA MET A 199 28.03 -7.46 17.89
C MET A 199 26.74 -7.80 18.64
N GLY A 200 26.80 -8.65 19.67
CA GLY A 200 25.67 -8.97 20.53
C GLY A 200 25.12 -7.74 21.25
N ARG A 201 25.99 -6.92 21.86
CA ARG A 201 25.59 -5.66 22.50
C ARG A 201 25.00 -4.66 21.51
N ASP A 202 25.60 -4.52 20.34
CA ASP A 202 25.08 -3.64 19.29
C ASP A 202 23.69 -4.10 18.81
N LEU A 203 23.47 -5.40 18.63
CA LEU A 203 22.16 -5.97 18.29
C LEU A 203 21.11 -5.72 19.36
N LEU A 204 21.44 -5.96 20.64
CA LEU A 204 20.52 -5.69 21.75
C LEU A 204 20.21 -4.21 21.88
N ALA A 205 21.21 -3.33 21.77
CA ALA A 205 21.02 -1.88 21.80
C ALA A 205 20.10 -1.43 20.65
N ALA A 206 20.32 -1.94 19.43
CA ALA A 206 19.42 -1.69 18.30
C ALA A 206 18.01 -2.25 18.56
N ALA A 207 17.87 -3.45 19.12
CA ALA A 207 16.57 -4.04 19.43
C ALA A 207 15.80 -3.19 20.45
N HIS A 208 16.46 -2.71 21.51
CA HIS A 208 15.86 -1.81 22.49
C HIS A 208 15.50 -0.45 21.89
N ALA A 209 16.37 0.14 21.07
CA ALA A 209 16.13 1.41 20.40
C ALA A 209 14.98 1.34 19.37
N ASN A 210 14.67 0.13 18.89
CA ASN A 210 13.59 -0.15 17.94
C ASN A 210 12.55 -1.09 18.58
N SER A 211 12.27 -0.89 19.88
CA SER A 211 11.25 -1.67 20.60
C SER A 211 9.89 -1.50 19.93
N LEU A 212 9.14 -2.59 19.89
CA LEU A 212 7.83 -2.64 19.27
C LEU A 212 6.75 -2.33 20.30
N PRO A 213 5.78 -1.45 20.00
CA PRO A 213 4.68 -1.18 20.91
C PRO A 213 3.84 -2.45 21.06
N ILE A 214 3.61 -2.91 22.30
CA ILE A 214 2.64 -3.97 22.55
C ILE A 214 1.26 -3.34 22.43
N PRO A 215 0.36 -3.84 21.57
CA PRO A 215 -1.03 -3.44 21.62
C PRO A 215 -1.60 -3.88 22.98
N THR A 216 -1.74 -2.96 23.94
CA THR A 216 -2.44 -3.25 25.19
C THR A 216 -3.92 -3.43 24.83
N THR A 217 -4.41 -4.66 24.91
CA THR A 217 -5.81 -5.01 24.63
C THR A 217 -6.81 -4.33 25.59
N SER A 218 -6.33 -3.67 26.64
CA SER A 218 -7.12 -3.03 27.69
C SER A 218 -7.71 -1.66 27.34
N SER A 219 -7.31 -1.00 26.24
CA SER A 219 -7.84 0.32 25.88
C SER A 219 -9.22 0.28 25.19
N PHE A 220 -9.84 -0.90 25.03
CA PHE A 220 -11.15 -1.03 24.37
C PHE A 220 -12.38 -1.10 25.30
N THR A 221 -12.21 -1.16 26.63
CA THR A 221 -13.34 -1.25 27.58
C THR A 221 -13.68 0.06 28.30
N SER A 222 -13.02 1.18 28.00
CA SER A 222 -13.12 2.44 28.74
C SER A 222 -14.26 3.38 28.31
N HIS A 223 -15.45 2.85 28.03
CA HIS A 223 -16.67 3.68 27.85
C HIS A 223 -17.61 3.73 29.07
N LEU A 224 -17.25 3.09 30.18
CA LEU A 224 -18.05 3.13 31.42
C LEU A 224 -17.42 4.06 32.46
N GLY A 225 -17.64 5.37 32.28
CA GLY A 225 -17.63 6.37 33.35
C GLY A 225 -16.25 6.88 33.82
N PRO A 226 -16.15 8.19 34.14
CA PRO A 226 -14.92 8.78 34.66
C PRO A 226 -14.72 8.42 36.14
N THR A 227 -14.16 7.25 36.44
CA THR A 227 -13.61 6.98 37.77
C THR A 227 -12.22 7.60 37.88
N THR A 228 -12.05 8.46 38.87
CA THR A 228 -11.09 9.59 38.86
C THR A 228 -9.64 9.23 39.21
N PHE A 229 -9.24 7.96 39.10
CA PHE A 229 -7.90 7.52 39.52
C PHE A 229 -7.45 6.27 38.73
N ASP A 230 -7.16 6.42 37.43
CA ASP A 230 -6.40 5.40 36.71
C ASP A 230 -4.90 5.71 36.78
N PRO A 231 -4.08 4.85 37.42
CA PRO A 231 -2.64 5.00 37.42
C PRO A 231 -2.13 4.85 35.97
N VAL A 232 -1.29 5.79 35.54
CA VAL A 232 -0.61 5.77 34.24
C VAL A 232 0.14 4.44 34.11
N VAL A 233 -0.42 3.50 33.34
CA VAL A 233 0.26 2.24 33.00
C VAL A 233 1.41 2.61 32.06
N PRO A 234 2.68 2.35 32.41
CA PRO A 234 3.81 2.68 31.56
C PRO A 234 3.69 1.94 30.22
N ASP A 235 3.97 2.65 29.11
CA ASP A 235 3.99 2.10 27.75
C ASP A 235 4.81 0.81 27.72
N LEU A 236 4.12 -0.32 27.57
CA LEU A 236 4.76 -1.62 27.46
C LEU A 236 5.27 -1.79 26.03
N SER A 237 6.53 -1.45 25.80
CA SER A 237 7.24 -1.79 24.57
C SER A 237 8.04 -3.08 24.75
N VAL A 238 8.00 -3.99 23.77
CA VAL A 238 8.82 -5.21 23.77
C VAL A 238 9.96 -5.07 22.78
N ALA A 239 11.19 -5.21 23.28
CA ALA A 239 12.36 -5.33 22.43
C ALA A 239 12.31 -6.67 21.66
N PRO A 240 12.66 -6.68 20.36
CA PRO A 240 12.78 -7.91 19.59
C PRO A 240 13.73 -8.92 20.23
N ARG A 241 13.36 -10.20 20.19
CA ARG A 241 14.24 -11.31 20.58
C ARG A 241 15.38 -11.41 19.57
N VAL A 242 16.61 -11.26 20.04
CA VAL A 242 17.81 -11.36 19.22
C VAL A 242 18.35 -12.78 19.25
N THR A 243 18.49 -13.38 18.07
CA THR A 243 19.14 -14.66 17.85
C THR A 243 20.42 -14.46 17.06
N LEU A 244 21.53 -15.02 17.54
CA LEU A 244 22.82 -15.03 16.87
C LEU A 244 23.17 -16.47 16.47
N ARG A 245 23.10 -16.75 15.16
CA ARG A 245 23.44 -18.05 14.58
C ARG A 245 24.93 -18.10 14.24
N LEU A 246 25.68 -18.94 14.93
CA LEU A 246 27.12 -19.17 14.76
C LEU A 246 27.34 -20.50 14.02
N THR A 247 27.20 -20.49 12.69
CA THR A 247 27.04 -21.73 11.90
C THR A 247 28.28 -22.63 11.87
N ARG A 248 29.47 -22.08 12.04
CA ARG A 248 30.74 -22.82 11.98
C ARG A 248 31.42 -22.98 13.33
N LEU A 249 30.69 -22.71 14.42
CA LEU A 249 31.19 -22.86 15.79
C LEU A 249 30.81 -24.25 16.33
N LYS A 250 31.81 -25.12 16.54
CA LYS A 250 31.64 -26.41 17.24
C LYS A 250 32.21 -26.29 18.66
N PRO A 251 31.37 -26.06 19.68
CA PRO A 251 31.83 -25.94 21.07
C PRO A 251 32.23 -27.28 21.73
N HIS A 252 31.77 -28.41 21.18
CA HIS A 252 31.94 -29.74 21.76
C HIS A 252 32.49 -30.71 20.71
N SER A 253 33.55 -30.34 20.00
CA SER A 253 34.37 -31.41 19.42
C SER A 253 34.79 -32.32 20.57
N ASP A 254 34.67 -33.64 20.35
CA ASP A 254 35.12 -34.62 21.34
C ASP A 254 36.56 -34.24 21.75
N PRO A 255 36.95 -34.38 23.03
CA PRO A 255 38.32 -34.14 23.47
C PRO A 255 39.37 -35.01 22.74
N THR A 256 38.92 -35.92 21.87
CA THR A 256 39.69 -36.79 20.99
C THR A 256 39.40 -36.53 19.51
N ASP A 257 39.17 -35.29 19.08
CA ASP A 257 39.35 -34.96 17.65
C ASP A 257 40.71 -35.50 17.20
N SER A 258 40.76 -36.13 16.03
CA SER A 258 41.93 -36.83 15.50
C SER A 258 43.22 -35.99 15.37
N GLU A 259 43.13 -34.66 15.57
CA GLU A 259 44.26 -33.71 15.58
C GLU A 259 44.68 -33.25 16.98
N GLY A 260 43.97 -33.60 18.05
CA GLY A 260 44.41 -33.39 19.45
C GLY A 260 44.44 -31.95 19.96
N THR A 261 43.93 -30.97 19.20
CA THR A 261 43.83 -29.57 19.65
C THR A 261 42.63 -29.36 20.57
N ALA A 262 42.88 -29.13 21.86
CA ALA A 262 41.85 -28.76 22.82
C ALA A 262 41.11 -27.48 22.38
N THR A 263 39.77 -27.49 22.47
CA THR A 263 38.95 -26.31 22.20
C THR A 263 39.29 -25.19 23.20
N GLU A 264 39.56 -23.99 22.69
CA GLU A 264 39.93 -22.83 23.50
C GLU A 264 38.78 -22.44 24.46
N PRO A 265 39.00 -22.44 25.80
CA PRO A 265 37.94 -22.21 26.79
C PRO A 265 37.25 -20.84 26.67
N ARG A 266 37.96 -19.82 26.16
CA ARG A 266 37.40 -18.48 25.93
C ARG A 266 36.29 -18.45 24.89
N ILE A 267 36.24 -19.45 24.00
CA ILE A 267 35.11 -19.62 23.08
C ILE A 267 33.83 -19.88 23.86
N ARG A 268 33.88 -20.83 24.81
CA ARG A 268 32.74 -21.15 25.66
C ARG A 268 32.33 -19.95 26.50
N GLN A 269 33.30 -19.25 27.08
CA GLN A 269 33.07 -18.01 27.82
C GLN A 269 32.36 -16.93 26.97
N THR A 270 32.69 -16.82 25.68
CA THR A 270 32.02 -15.89 24.76
C THR A 270 30.56 -16.25 24.55
N ILE A 271 30.26 -17.54 24.38
CA ILE A 271 28.88 -18.04 24.20
C ILE A 271 28.07 -17.80 25.48
N ASP A 272 28.63 -18.17 26.63
CA ASP A 272 27.96 -18.02 27.92
C ASP A 272 27.68 -16.53 28.20
N ALA A 273 28.64 -15.64 27.91
CA ALA A 273 28.45 -14.19 28.06
C ALA A 273 27.37 -13.62 27.12
N LEU A 274 27.25 -14.11 25.88
CA LEU A 274 26.15 -13.72 24.98
C LEU A 274 24.79 -14.14 25.52
N GLN A 275 24.70 -15.38 26.03
CA GLN A 275 23.48 -15.92 26.62
C GLN A 275 23.08 -15.17 27.90
N GLU A 276 24.05 -14.83 28.75
CA GLU A 276 23.83 -14.02 29.96
C GLU A 276 23.30 -12.62 29.63
N MET A 277 23.74 -12.02 28.52
CA MET A 277 23.19 -10.74 28.01
C MET A 277 21.76 -10.87 27.43
N GLY A 278 21.21 -12.08 27.30
CA GLY A 278 19.89 -12.33 26.73
C GLY A 278 19.87 -12.55 25.21
N VAL A 279 21.03 -12.77 24.57
CA VAL A 279 21.09 -13.19 23.16
C VAL A 279 20.86 -14.69 23.07
N VAL A 280 19.91 -15.11 22.23
CA VAL A 280 19.73 -16.53 21.91
C VAL A 280 20.85 -16.96 20.98
N VAL A 281 21.80 -17.75 21.46
CA VAL A 281 22.92 -18.25 20.64
C VAL A 281 22.58 -19.64 20.14
N GLU A 282 22.61 -19.81 18.82
CA GLU A 282 22.43 -21.11 18.18
C GLU A 282 23.69 -21.47 17.37
N LEU A 283 24.14 -22.72 17.52
CA LEU A 283 25.44 -23.18 17.02
C LEU A 283 25.25 -24.18 15.89
N GLY A 284 26.19 -24.19 14.95
CA GLY A 284 26.18 -25.13 13.82
C GLY A 284 25.23 -24.71 12.69
N GLU A 285 25.36 -25.42 11.57
CA GLU A 285 24.40 -25.35 10.47
C GLU A 285 23.14 -26.14 10.85
N ARG A 286 21.98 -25.76 10.31
CA ARG A 286 20.77 -26.58 10.44
C ARG A 286 20.98 -27.85 9.60
N LEU A 287 21.29 -28.95 10.29
CA LEU A 287 21.72 -30.21 9.69
C LEU A 287 20.65 -30.90 8.86
N ASP A 288 19.38 -30.52 9.01
CA ASP A 288 18.30 -31.10 8.25
C ASP A 288 17.32 -30.01 7.76
N PRO A 289 17.29 -29.70 6.45
CA PRO A 289 16.28 -28.82 5.89
C PRO A 289 14.87 -29.45 5.85
N GLN A 290 14.74 -30.74 6.19
CA GLN A 290 13.48 -31.49 6.18
C GLN A 290 12.98 -31.85 7.58
N ALA A 291 13.86 -31.92 8.60
CA ALA A 291 13.39 -32.22 9.95
C ALA A 291 12.76 -30.96 10.57
N PRO A 292 11.44 -30.97 10.85
CA PRO A 292 10.83 -29.90 11.63
C PRO A 292 11.54 -29.81 13.01
N PRO A 293 11.58 -28.61 13.62
CA PRO A 293 12.25 -28.40 14.90
C PRO A 293 11.78 -29.44 15.93
N GLN A 294 12.71 -30.29 16.39
CA GLN A 294 12.45 -31.34 17.37
C GLN A 294 11.89 -30.72 18.67
N GLY A 295 10.59 -30.89 18.91
CA GLY A 295 9.88 -30.34 20.07
C GLY A 295 8.64 -29.51 19.72
N GLN A 296 8.41 -29.21 18.44
CA GLN A 296 7.15 -28.66 17.94
C GLN A 296 6.54 -29.71 17.01
N GLY A 297 5.29 -30.10 17.26
CA GLY A 297 4.65 -31.27 16.64
C GLY A 297 4.65 -31.26 15.10
N PRO A 298 4.26 -32.38 14.46
CA PRO A 298 4.31 -32.61 13.00
C PRO A 298 3.50 -31.64 12.12
N GLU A 299 2.94 -30.55 12.66
CA GLU A 299 2.09 -29.59 11.96
C GLU A 299 2.86 -28.56 11.09
N TRP A 300 4.18 -28.39 11.27
CA TRP A 300 4.92 -27.31 10.58
C TRP A 300 5.11 -27.53 9.07
N GLY A 301 5.07 -28.78 8.60
CA GLY A 301 5.27 -29.10 7.18
C GLY A 301 4.03 -28.92 6.30
N GLN A 302 2.85 -28.77 6.91
CA GLN A 302 1.56 -28.66 6.21
C GLN A 302 0.64 -27.55 6.71
N ARG A 303 1.15 -26.61 7.51
CA ARG A 303 0.58 -25.25 7.54
C ARG A 303 0.93 -24.54 6.23
N LEU A 304 0.50 -25.13 5.11
CA LEU A 304 0.06 -24.35 3.96
C LEU A 304 -0.86 -23.32 4.61
N SER A 305 -0.41 -22.07 4.68
CA SER A 305 -1.26 -20.95 5.04
C SER A 305 -2.50 -21.14 4.19
N HIS A 306 -3.58 -21.67 4.78
CA HIS A 306 -4.83 -21.86 4.07
C HIS A 306 -5.10 -20.48 3.51
N ASP A 307 -5.06 -20.36 2.19
CA ASP A 307 -5.37 -19.11 1.51
C ASP A 307 -6.81 -18.81 1.93
N ARG A 308 -6.95 -18.04 3.01
CA ARG A 308 -8.25 -17.64 3.52
C ARG A 308 -8.84 -16.85 2.38
N ILE A 309 -9.90 -17.40 1.80
CA ILE A 309 -10.63 -16.71 0.77
C ILE A 309 -11.40 -15.62 1.51
N PHE A 310 -10.94 -14.39 1.37
CA PHE A 310 -11.65 -13.25 1.92
C PHE A 310 -12.86 -12.95 1.03
N SER A 311 -14.03 -12.87 1.65
CA SER A 311 -15.28 -12.50 1.01
C SER A 311 -15.74 -11.11 1.47
N SER A 312 -16.48 -10.42 0.62
CA SER A 312 -17.05 -9.12 0.98
C SER A 312 -18.22 -9.27 1.95
N THR A 313 -18.51 -8.27 2.77
CA THR A 313 -19.77 -8.25 3.53
C THR A 313 -20.94 -7.95 2.60
N LEU A 314 -22.13 -8.48 2.92
CA LEU A 314 -23.36 -8.20 2.14
C LEU A 314 -23.78 -6.72 2.20
N ARG A 315 -23.40 -6.02 3.28
CA ARG A 315 -23.50 -4.57 3.39
C ARG A 315 -22.17 -3.95 3.00
N VAL A 316 -22.11 -3.33 1.82
CA VAL A 316 -20.88 -2.76 1.25
C VAL A 316 -20.92 -1.24 1.38
N ASN A 317 -19.88 -0.67 1.96
CA ASN A 317 -19.66 0.77 1.94
C ASN A 317 -18.90 1.16 0.67
N VAL A 318 -19.39 2.15 -0.07
CA VAL A 318 -18.85 2.58 -1.37
C VAL A 318 -18.17 3.94 -1.22
N ASP A 319 -16.85 3.97 -1.40
CA ASP A 319 -16.06 5.20 -1.41
C ASP A 319 -16.36 6.08 -2.66
N LEU A 320 -16.00 7.37 -2.60
CA LEU A 320 -16.15 8.30 -3.73
C LEU A 320 -15.56 7.74 -5.03
N SER A 321 -14.37 7.16 -4.96
CA SER A 321 -13.68 6.65 -6.15
C SER A 321 -14.42 5.46 -6.79
N ALA A 322 -15.10 4.64 -5.98
CA ALA A 322 -15.96 3.56 -6.44
C ALA A 322 -17.31 4.08 -6.94
N LEU A 323 -17.90 5.11 -6.32
CA LEU A 323 -19.10 5.76 -6.86
C LEU A 323 -18.87 6.30 -8.27
N ILE A 324 -17.74 6.98 -8.51
CA ILE A 324 -17.36 7.46 -9.85
C ILE A 324 -17.22 6.29 -10.83
N ALA A 325 -16.63 5.18 -10.38
CA ALA A 325 -16.49 4.00 -11.21
C ALA A 325 -17.85 3.37 -11.58
N LEU A 326 -18.77 3.28 -10.61
CA LEU A 326 -20.11 2.73 -10.81
C LEU A 326 -20.96 3.56 -11.77
N VAL A 327 -20.74 4.87 -11.89
CA VAL A 327 -21.52 5.71 -12.83
C VAL A 327 -20.81 5.93 -14.17
N SER A 328 -19.54 5.58 -14.27
CA SER A 328 -18.69 5.84 -15.43
C SER A 328 -19.20 5.15 -16.68
N ASP A 329 -19.09 5.85 -17.82
CA ASP A 329 -19.42 5.28 -19.11
C ASP A 329 -18.50 4.11 -19.52
N THR A 330 -17.25 4.03 -19.04
CA THR A 330 -16.39 2.86 -19.33
C THR A 330 -16.99 1.56 -18.78
N THR A 331 -17.69 1.65 -17.65
CA THR A 331 -18.30 0.50 -16.97
C THR A 331 -19.62 0.09 -17.64
N HIS A 332 -20.38 1.04 -18.16
CA HIS A 332 -21.70 0.77 -18.73
C HIS A 332 -21.72 0.62 -20.25
N SER A 333 -20.80 1.23 -20.99
CA SER A 333 -20.80 1.18 -22.46
C SER A 333 -20.44 -0.21 -22.99
N PRO A 334 -20.86 -0.56 -24.22
CA PRO A 334 -20.41 -1.79 -24.87
C PRO A 334 -18.89 -1.89 -24.90
N VAL A 335 -18.35 -3.05 -24.52
CA VAL A 335 -16.90 -3.26 -24.53
C VAL A 335 -16.33 -3.05 -25.94
N PRO A 336 -15.12 -2.50 -26.08
CA PRO A 336 -14.43 -2.44 -27.36
C PRO A 336 -14.23 -3.84 -27.96
N ALA A 337 -14.32 -3.96 -29.28
CA ALA A 337 -14.11 -5.24 -29.95
C ALA A 337 -12.62 -5.65 -29.95
N THR A 338 -11.72 -4.66 -29.99
CA THR A 338 -10.28 -4.83 -29.99
C THR A 338 -9.61 -3.78 -29.11
N SER A 339 -8.36 -3.99 -28.74
CA SER A 339 -7.56 -2.96 -28.04
C SER A 339 -7.41 -1.70 -28.89
N GLU A 340 -7.30 -1.83 -30.21
CA GLU A 340 -7.23 -0.71 -31.15
C GLU A 340 -8.53 0.11 -31.18
N ASP A 341 -9.70 -0.55 -31.14
CA ASP A 341 -11.00 0.10 -30.98
C ASP A 341 -11.04 0.91 -29.67
N ALA A 342 -10.54 0.35 -28.56
CA ALA A 342 -10.45 1.06 -27.29
C ALA A 342 -9.60 2.34 -27.39
N PHE A 343 -8.44 2.28 -28.06
CA PHE A 343 -7.62 3.47 -28.30
C PHE A 343 -8.32 4.47 -29.21
N THR A 344 -9.00 4.02 -30.26
CA THR A 344 -9.72 4.89 -31.20
C THR A 344 -10.87 5.65 -30.51
N ARG A 345 -11.56 5.00 -29.56
CA ARG A 345 -12.67 5.62 -28.79
C ARG A 345 -12.23 6.76 -27.87
N TYR A 346 -11.06 6.66 -27.23
CA TYR A 346 -10.67 7.61 -26.17
C TYR A 346 -9.43 8.46 -26.49
N VAL A 347 -8.57 8.00 -27.39
CA VAL A 347 -7.38 8.74 -27.82
C VAL A 347 -7.70 9.47 -29.12
N PRO A 348 -7.70 10.82 -29.12
CA PRO A 348 -7.94 11.59 -30.33
C PRO A 348 -6.90 11.22 -31.41
N PRO A 349 -7.29 11.15 -32.69
CA PRO A 349 -6.34 10.85 -33.76
C PRO A 349 -5.21 11.88 -33.81
N ASN A 350 -4.02 11.46 -34.26
CA ASN A 350 -2.84 12.33 -34.31
C ASN A 350 -3.09 13.62 -35.13
N SER A 351 -3.90 13.53 -36.19
CA SER A 351 -4.33 14.69 -36.98
C SER A 351 -5.10 15.72 -36.15
N TYR A 352 -5.99 15.29 -35.25
CA TYR A 352 -6.71 16.18 -34.33
C TYR A 352 -5.76 16.86 -33.35
N VAL A 353 -4.81 16.10 -32.80
CA VAL A 353 -3.79 16.63 -31.88
C VAL A 353 -2.92 17.68 -32.58
N GLN A 354 -2.50 17.43 -33.82
CA GLN A 354 -1.74 18.37 -34.64
C GLN A 354 -2.55 19.63 -34.95
N TRP A 355 -3.77 19.48 -35.45
CA TRP A 355 -4.68 20.59 -35.73
C TRP A 355 -4.91 21.48 -34.49
N LYS A 356 -5.13 20.86 -33.32
CA LYS A 356 -5.35 21.60 -32.08
C LYS A 356 -4.09 22.36 -31.65
N ARG A 357 -2.91 21.75 -31.77
CA ARG A 357 -1.61 22.40 -31.51
C ARG A 357 -1.41 23.61 -32.44
N GLU A 358 -1.73 23.45 -33.72
CA GLU A 358 -1.63 24.51 -34.71
C GLU A 358 -2.63 25.66 -34.43
N ARG A 359 -3.86 25.33 -34.04
CA ARG A 359 -4.87 26.32 -33.64
C ARG A 359 -4.47 27.11 -32.38
N VAL A 360 -3.91 26.43 -31.37
CA VAL A 360 -3.42 27.13 -30.16
C VAL A 360 -2.23 28.03 -30.52
N ARG A 361 -1.33 27.56 -31.39
CA ARG A 361 -0.21 28.36 -31.90
C ARG A 361 -0.70 29.59 -32.65
N SER A 362 -1.66 29.45 -33.57
CA SER A 362 -2.18 30.57 -34.35
C SER A 362 -2.93 31.58 -33.47
N LEU A 363 -3.69 31.14 -32.48
CA LEU A 363 -4.32 32.04 -31.50
C LEU A 363 -3.28 32.78 -30.65
N ALA A 364 -2.19 32.11 -30.26
CA ALA A 364 -1.09 32.76 -29.53
C ALA A 364 -0.35 33.79 -30.40
N GLU A 365 -0.20 33.54 -31.70
CA GLU A 365 0.35 34.50 -32.66
C GLU A 365 -0.56 35.72 -32.83
N VAL A 366 -1.87 35.52 -32.99
CA VAL A 366 -2.86 36.61 -33.04
C VAL A 366 -2.87 37.44 -31.75
N ALA A 367 -2.73 36.80 -30.59
CA ALA A 367 -2.63 37.52 -29.33
C ALA A 367 -1.35 38.36 -29.23
N LYS A 368 -0.23 37.90 -29.81
CA LYS A 368 1.03 38.66 -29.87
C LYS A 368 0.92 39.86 -30.80
N THR A 369 0.31 39.71 -31.97
CA THR A 369 0.14 40.84 -32.91
C THR A 369 -0.76 41.93 -32.31
N LEU A 370 -1.87 41.56 -31.66
CA LEU A 370 -2.76 42.51 -30.97
C LEU A 370 -2.08 43.27 -29.83
N LYS A 371 -1.09 42.67 -29.14
CA LYS A 371 -0.30 43.36 -28.11
C LYS A 371 0.71 44.33 -28.73
N SER A 372 1.36 43.93 -29.83
CA SER A 372 2.28 44.80 -30.57
C SER A 372 1.60 46.06 -31.09
N ASP A 373 0.39 45.93 -31.66
CA ASP A 373 -0.35 47.08 -32.19
C ASP A 373 -0.81 48.06 -31.10
N LYS A 374 -1.11 47.56 -29.89
CA LYS A 374 -1.44 48.42 -28.74
C LYS A 374 -0.21 49.20 -28.23
N SER A 375 0.98 48.59 -28.26
CA SER A 375 2.22 49.28 -27.88
C SER A 375 2.61 50.36 -28.90
N ALA A 376 2.42 50.09 -30.19
CA ALA A 376 2.70 51.05 -31.26
C ALA A 376 1.78 52.28 -31.20
N ARG A 377 0.51 52.14 -30.81
CA ARG A 377 -0.44 53.27 -30.71
C ARG A 377 -0.20 54.19 -29.53
N TYR A 378 0.37 53.71 -28.42
CA TYR A 378 0.69 54.56 -27.26
C TYR A 378 2.00 55.35 -27.39
N SER A 379 2.84 55.05 -28.39
CA SER A 379 4.09 55.77 -28.62
C SER A 379 3.96 57.02 -29.51
N SER A 380 2.75 57.38 -29.96
CA SER A 380 2.55 58.46 -30.95
C SER A 380 2.00 59.79 -30.39
N ASP A 381 1.53 59.85 -29.14
CA ASP A 381 1.08 61.13 -28.54
C ASP A 381 2.19 61.73 -27.68
N GLY A 382 3.17 62.32 -28.36
CA GLY A 382 4.15 63.19 -27.74
C GLY A 382 3.56 64.58 -27.49
N ASN A 383 3.08 64.86 -26.28
CA ASN A 383 3.31 66.13 -25.59
C ASN A 383 2.75 66.12 -24.15
N SER A 384 3.61 66.03 -23.13
CA SER A 384 3.52 66.78 -21.85
C SER A 384 4.61 66.37 -20.84
N PRO A 385 4.94 67.26 -19.89
CA PRO A 385 6.32 67.48 -19.47
C PRO A 385 6.75 66.68 -18.24
N GLU A 386 8.07 66.55 -18.17
CA GLU A 386 8.94 66.29 -17.02
C GLU A 386 8.29 66.47 -15.64
N HIS A 387 7.96 65.36 -14.98
CA HIS A 387 8.19 65.24 -13.54
C HIS A 387 8.73 63.84 -13.25
N GLY A 388 9.97 63.81 -12.76
CA GLY A 388 10.68 62.59 -12.43
C GLY A 388 10.15 61.95 -11.17
N GLU A 389 9.79 60.68 -11.28
CA GLU A 389 9.86 59.74 -10.18
C GLU A 389 10.46 58.43 -10.68
N GLN A 390 11.62 58.09 -10.11
CA GLN A 390 12.29 56.80 -10.25
C GLN A 390 11.41 55.74 -9.56
N SER A 391 10.52 55.08 -10.30
CA SER A 391 9.79 53.92 -9.82
C SER A 391 10.37 52.65 -10.42
N THR A 392 10.99 51.86 -9.55
CA THR A 392 11.51 50.51 -9.80
C THR A 392 10.37 49.56 -10.17
N GLY A 393 10.19 49.28 -11.46
CA GLY A 393 9.06 48.50 -11.98
C GLY A 393 9.44 47.29 -12.84
N ASN A 394 10.48 46.53 -12.47
CA ASN A 394 10.79 45.23 -13.08
C ASN A 394 10.13 44.12 -12.24
N THR A 395 8.87 43.73 -12.54
CA THR A 395 8.30 42.50 -11.93
C THR A 395 7.09 41.88 -12.66
N ALA A 396 6.58 42.44 -13.75
CA ALA A 396 5.33 41.96 -14.36
C ALA A 396 5.46 41.24 -15.73
N GLU A 397 6.64 41.21 -16.36
CA GLU A 397 6.81 40.59 -17.70
C GLU A 397 7.37 39.16 -17.68
N GLU A 398 7.74 38.60 -16.52
CA GLU A 398 8.36 37.27 -16.43
C GLU A 398 7.38 36.11 -16.12
N THR A 399 6.10 36.38 -15.87
CA THR A 399 5.12 35.34 -15.47
C THR A 399 4.27 34.75 -16.60
N VAL A 400 4.41 35.20 -17.86
CA VAL A 400 3.63 34.66 -19.01
C VAL A 400 4.46 33.66 -19.85
N ARG A 401 5.66 33.30 -19.42
CA ARG A 401 6.52 32.33 -20.10
C ARG A 401 6.44 30.95 -19.42
N VAL A 402 6.00 29.95 -20.19
CA VAL A 402 6.20 28.49 -19.99
C VAL A 402 5.23 27.74 -19.06
N GLU A 403 3.91 27.89 -19.23
CA GLU A 403 2.94 26.90 -18.69
C GLU A 403 2.41 25.88 -19.73
N ASP A 404 2.70 26.04 -21.02
CA ASP A 404 1.83 25.45 -22.06
C ASP A 404 2.37 24.21 -22.81
N SER A 405 3.48 23.61 -22.38
CA SER A 405 3.94 22.32 -22.94
C SER A 405 3.52 21.12 -22.09
N SER A 406 3.50 21.24 -20.76
CA SER A 406 3.19 20.14 -19.84
C SER A 406 1.70 19.79 -19.81
N THR A 407 0.81 20.77 -19.95
CA THR A 407 -0.65 20.59 -19.84
C THR A 407 -1.22 19.64 -20.91
N TRP A 408 -0.65 19.65 -22.12
CA TRP A 408 -1.08 18.77 -23.21
C TRP A 408 -0.62 17.32 -23.05
N GLU A 409 0.58 17.11 -22.52
CA GLU A 409 1.07 15.77 -22.21
C GLU A 409 0.18 15.08 -21.17
N ILE A 410 -0.34 15.84 -20.20
CA ILE A 410 -1.29 15.36 -19.19
C ILE A 410 -2.61 14.91 -19.83
N SER A 411 -3.17 15.67 -20.77
CA SER A 411 -4.41 15.28 -21.47
C SER A 411 -4.23 13.99 -22.29
N GLY A 412 -3.08 13.83 -22.98
CA GLY A 412 -2.77 12.61 -23.71
C GLY A 412 -2.58 11.39 -22.81
N GLN A 413 -1.99 11.58 -21.62
CA GLN A 413 -1.88 10.53 -20.60
C GLN A 413 -3.26 10.10 -20.11
N HIS A 414 -4.19 11.05 -19.87
CA HIS A 414 -5.54 10.73 -19.42
C HIS A 414 -6.36 9.95 -20.46
N SER A 415 -6.37 10.37 -21.73
CA SER A 415 -7.01 9.63 -22.81
C SER A 415 -6.47 8.20 -22.96
N ARG A 416 -5.15 8.02 -22.85
CA ARG A 416 -4.53 6.69 -22.87
C ARG A 416 -4.92 5.85 -21.65
N ALA A 417 -5.03 6.46 -20.48
CA ALA A 417 -5.51 5.78 -19.28
C ALA A 417 -6.95 5.27 -19.45
N LEU A 418 -7.86 6.06 -20.04
CA LEU A 418 -9.22 5.63 -20.37
C LEU A 418 -9.25 4.45 -21.34
N ALA A 419 -8.41 4.46 -22.38
CA ALA A 419 -8.28 3.33 -23.30
C ALA A 419 -7.80 2.06 -22.56
N VAL A 420 -6.84 2.18 -21.65
CA VAL A 420 -6.39 1.07 -20.80
C VAL A 420 -7.50 0.56 -19.89
N GLN A 421 -8.29 1.45 -19.28
CA GLN A 421 -9.45 1.06 -18.46
C GLN A 421 -10.50 0.30 -19.29
N ALA A 422 -10.77 0.75 -20.51
CA ALA A 422 -11.69 0.05 -21.42
C ALA A 422 -11.15 -1.35 -21.82
N ILE A 423 -9.84 -1.48 -22.02
CA ILE A 423 -9.19 -2.79 -22.25
C ILE A 423 -9.29 -3.70 -21.01
N GLN A 424 -9.25 -3.15 -19.80
CA GLN A 424 -9.50 -3.92 -18.58
C GLN A 424 -10.94 -4.43 -18.54
N GLU A 425 -11.92 -3.58 -18.87
CA GLU A 425 -13.35 -3.96 -18.96
C GLU A 425 -13.62 -5.05 -20.01
N MET A 426 -12.80 -5.17 -21.07
CA MET A 426 -12.89 -6.28 -22.03
C MET A 426 -12.51 -7.63 -21.41
N LYS A 427 -11.69 -7.64 -20.34
CA LYS A 427 -11.24 -8.88 -19.69
C LYS A 427 -12.25 -9.36 -18.65
N LYS A 428 -12.67 -8.46 -17.76
CA LYS A 428 -13.66 -8.69 -16.71
C LYS A 428 -14.27 -7.35 -16.36
N GLY A 429 -15.59 -7.22 -16.51
CA GLY A 429 -16.27 -5.97 -16.20
C GLY A 429 -16.30 -5.71 -14.70
N LEU A 430 -16.19 -4.44 -14.28
CA LEU A 430 -16.27 -4.08 -12.85
C LEU A 430 -17.55 -4.62 -12.18
N LEU A 431 -18.71 -4.52 -12.85
CA LEU A 431 -19.97 -4.99 -12.27
C LEU A 431 -20.06 -6.52 -12.22
N GLU A 432 -19.45 -7.23 -13.18
CA GLU A 432 -19.35 -8.69 -13.16
C GLU A 432 -18.51 -9.16 -11.98
N GLU A 433 -17.39 -8.48 -11.75
CA GLU A 433 -16.50 -8.75 -10.63
C GLU A 433 -17.19 -8.49 -9.28
N ILE A 434 -17.93 -7.39 -9.18
CA ILE A 434 -18.72 -7.09 -7.97
C ILE A 434 -19.76 -8.20 -7.72
N ARG A 435 -20.45 -8.63 -8.78
CA ARG A 435 -21.46 -9.69 -8.69
C ARG A 435 -20.84 -11.01 -8.24
N GLU A 436 -19.71 -11.42 -8.82
CA GLU A 436 -19.03 -12.67 -8.48
C GLU A 436 -18.57 -12.71 -7.03
N GLN A 437 -17.97 -11.62 -6.54
CA GLN A 437 -17.53 -11.53 -5.14
C GLN A 437 -18.70 -11.58 -4.15
N LEU A 438 -19.81 -10.93 -4.47
CA LEU A 438 -21.02 -11.00 -3.65
C LEU A 438 -21.63 -12.41 -3.66
N SER A 439 -21.59 -13.13 -4.78
CA SER A 439 -22.01 -14.54 -4.85
C SER A 439 -21.17 -15.42 -3.93
N VAL A 440 -19.84 -15.29 -3.96
CA VAL A 440 -18.92 -16.02 -3.06
C VAL A 440 -19.28 -15.75 -1.59
N SER A 441 -19.58 -14.48 -1.28
CA SER A 441 -19.95 -14.05 0.07
C SER A 441 -21.26 -14.69 0.54
N TYR A 442 -22.26 -14.77 -0.35
CA TYR A 442 -23.56 -15.36 -0.05
C TYR A 442 -23.51 -16.88 0.11
N CYS A 443 -22.80 -17.59 -0.77
CA CYS A 443 -22.62 -19.05 -0.64
C CYS A 443 -21.96 -19.41 0.69
N SER A 444 -21.01 -18.59 1.15
CA SER A 444 -20.32 -18.80 2.42
C SER A 444 -21.23 -18.63 3.64
N SER A 445 -22.29 -17.81 3.55
CA SER A 445 -23.17 -17.52 4.69
C SER A 445 -24.39 -18.44 4.81
N CYS A 446 -24.84 -19.05 3.72
CA CYS A 446 -26.17 -19.67 3.66
C CYS A 446 -26.18 -21.20 3.62
N LEU A 447 -25.07 -21.85 3.25
CA LEU A 447 -25.03 -23.31 3.10
C LEU A 447 -24.27 -23.96 4.27
N PRO A 448 -24.90 -24.93 4.98
CA PRO A 448 -24.18 -25.84 5.86
C PRO A 448 -23.05 -26.53 5.07
N SER A 449 -21.90 -26.74 5.73
CA SER A 449 -20.60 -27.20 5.21
C SER A 449 -20.58 -28.51 4.39
N TYR A 450 -21.73 -29.10 4.05
CA TYR A 450 -21.85 -30.47 3.52
C TYR A 450 -22.15 -30.56 2.01
N VAL A 451 -22.22 -29.44 1.28
CA VAL A 451 -22.49 -29.47 -0.17
C VAL A 451 -21.18 -29.22 -0.95
N PRO A 452 -20.69 -30.19 -1.75
CA PRO A 452 -19.45 -30.05 -2.50
C PRO A 452 -19.47 -28.86 -3.48
N ASN A 453 -18.40 -28.05 -3.46
CA ASN A 453 -18.22 -26.84 -4.30
C ASN A 453 -18.36 -27.06 -5.82
N SER A 454 -18.30 -28.30 -6.31
CA SER A 454 -18.32 -28.62 -7.74
C SER A 454 -19.69 -28.50 -8.42
N LEU A 455 -20.78 -28.27 -7.67
CA LEU A 455 -22.14 -28.15 -8.21
C LEU A 455 -22.76 -26.76 -8.04
N CYS A 456 -22.02 -25.77 -7.56
CA CYS A 456 -22.46 -24.37 -7.59
C CYS A 456 -22.39 -23.84 -9.03
N THR A 457 -23.37 -24.22 -9.86
CA THR A 457 -23.64 -23.48 -11.08
C THR A 457 -23.96 -22.03 -10.71
N PRO A 458 -23.51 -21.03 -11.49
CA PRO A 458 -23.87 -19.63 -11.28
C PRO A 458 -25.36 -19.47 -11.58
N LEU A 459 -26.19 -19.91 -10.63
CA LEU A 459 -27.62 -19.72 -10.60
C LEU A 459 -27.87 -18.20 -10.63
N ASN A 460 -28.97 -17.83 -11.26
CA ASN A 460 -29.50 -16.46 -11.17
C ASN A 460 -29.33 -16.00 -9.72
N LEU A 461 -28.76 -14.80 -9.51
CA LEU A 461 -28.79 -14.21 -8.18
C LEU A 461 -30.27 -14.14 -7.82
N ASP A 462 -30.72 -15.08 -7.00
CA ASP A 462 -32.13 -15.23 -6.72
C ASP A 462 -32.61 -13.92 -6.07
N ALA A 463 -33.91 -13.65 -6.19
CA ALA A 463 -34.53 -12.46 -5.60
C ALA A 463 -34.15 -12.28 -4.11
N GLU A 464 -33.84 -13.38 -3.41
CA GLU A 464 -33.37 -13.40 -2.02
C GLU A 464 -31.96 -12.84 -1.83
N VAL A 465 -30.98 -13.19 -2.67
CA VAL A 465 -29.61 -12.61 -2.57
C VAL A 465 -29.68 -11.10 -2.78
N ASN A 466 -30.46 -10.69 -3.79
CA ASN A 466 -30.67 -9.29 -4.10
C ASN A 466 -31.38 -8.51 -2.98
N ALA A 467 -32.17 -9.19 -2.13
CA ALA A 467 -32.82 -8.56 -0.98
C ALA A 467 -31.86 -8.26 0.18
N ASN A 468 -30.79 -9.06 0.31
CA ASN A 468 -29.86 -8.97 1.44
C ASN A 468 -28.65 -8.07 1.17
N VAL A 469 -28.23 -7.94 -0.09
CA VAL A 469 -27.11 -7.08 -0.46
C VAL A 469 -27.53 -5.61 -0.41
N GLN A 470 -26.75 -4.78 0.28
CA GLN A 470 -27.01 -3.36 0.41
C GLN A 470 -25.75 -2.53 0.19
N PHE A 471 -25.86 -1.49 -0.61
CA PHE A 471 -24.78 -0.53 -0.83
C PHE A 471 -25.06 0.76 -0.07
N TRP A 472 -24.02 1.25 0.61
CA TRP A 472 -24.07 2.44 1.43
C TRP A 472 -22.94 3.39 1.04
N THR A 473 -23.11 4.68 1.28
CA THR A 473 -22.03 5.67 1.11
C THR A 473 -22.19 6.83 2.09
N THR A 474 -21.10 7.59 2.27
CA THR A 474 -21.11 8.79 3.12
C THR A 474 -21.75 9.97 2.37
N LEU A 475 -22.36 10.89 3.11
CA LEU A 475 -22.93 12.12 2.53
C LEU A 475 -21.86 12.93 1.78
N ALA A 476 -20.65 13.02 2.35
CA ALA A 476 -19.51 13.69 1.72
C ALA A 476 -19.11 13.06 0.37
N ALA A 477 -19.09 11.73 0.28
CA ALA A 477 -18.80 11.03 -0.97
C ALA A 477 -19.91 11.22 -2.00
N ARG A 478 -21.19 11.16 -1.61
CA ARG A 478 -22.34 11.46 -2.48
C ARG A 478 -22.23 12.86 -3.08
N ASP A 479 -22.12 13.87 -2.23
CA ASP A 479 -22.21 15.26 -2.68
C ASP A 479 -21.02 15.61 -3.56
N ARG A 480 -19.83 15.10 -3.22
CA ARG A 480 -18.65 15.25 -4.07
C ARG A 480 -18.78 14.52 -5.40
N CYS A 481 -19.35 13.31 -5.41
CA CYS A 481 -19.62 12.57 -6.66
C CYS A 481 -20.54 13.38 -7.57
N LEU A 482 -21.66 13.89 -7.05
CA LEU A 482 -22.60 14.71 -7.82
C LEU A 482 -21.95 16.00 -8.33
N GLN A 483 -21.12 16.68 -7.53
CA GLN A 483 -20.37 17.85 -7.99
C GLN A 483 -19.43 17.52 -9.16
N ILE A 484 -18.64 16.45 -9.04
CA ILE A 484 -17.71 16.02 -10.10
C ILE A 484 -18.50 15.67 -11.36
N VAL A 485 -19.50 14.80 -11.26
CA VAL A 485 -20.30 14.34 -12.40
C VAL A 485 -21.07 15.50 -13.04
N SER A 486 -21.60 16.44 -12.26
CA SER A 486 -22.29 17.62 -12.80
C SER A 486 -21.40 18.47 -13.69
N LYS A 487 -20.12 18.60 -13.34
CA LYS A 487 -19.15 19.44 -14.06
C LYS A 487 -18.53 18.75 -15.26
N ILE A 488 -18.03 17.52 -15.08
CA ILE A 488 -17.22 16.84 -16.10
C ILE A 488 -17.87 15.57 -16.67
N GLY A 489 -18.94 15.06 -16.06
CA GLY A 489 -19.66 13.89 -16.56
C GLY A 489 -20.46 14.21 -17.81
N GLY A 490 -20.65 13.21 -18.67
CA GLY A 490 -21.57 13.30 -19.80
C GLY A 490 -23.04 13.18 -19.40
N LYS A 491 -23.95 13.12 -20.38
CA LYS A 491 -25.40 13.10 -20.13
C LYS A 491 -25.80 11.80 -19.43
N ARG A 492 -25.28 10.66 -19.89
CA ARG A 492 -25.59 9.33 -19.33
C ARG A 492 -24.96 9.15 -17.95
N GLU A 493 -23.75 9.65 -17.73
CA GLU A 493 -23.10 9.61 -16.41
C GLU A 493 -23.86 10.45 -15.38
N LYS A 494 -24.33 11.65 -15.75
CA LYS A 494 -25.20 12.48 -14.90
C LYS A 494 -26.51 11.79 -14.57
N GLN A 495 -27.13 11.18 -15.58
CA GLN A 495 -28.35 10.39 -15.43
C GLN A 495 -28.16 9.25 -14.42
N ARG A 496 -27.10 8.45 -14.58
CA ARG A 496 -26.76 7.34 -13.67
C ARG A 496 -26.51 7.82 -12.25
N ALA A 497 -25.73 8.89 -12.08
CA ALA A 497 -25.46 9.45 -10.76
C ALA A 497 -26.73 9.94 -10.05
N GLY A 498 -27.64 10.60 -10.78
CA GLY A 498 -28.94 11.02 -10.26
C GLY A 498 -29.80 9.83 -9.81
N ALA A 499 -29.87 8.78 -10.64
CA ALA A 499 -30.63 7.57 -10.35
C ALA A 499 -30.09 6.83 -9.13
N LEU A 500 -28.75 6.68 -9.05
CA LEU A 500 -28.05 5.96 -7.99
C LEU A 500 -28.17 6.66 -6.63
N LEU A 501 -27.96 7.98 -6.60
CA LEU A 501 -27.84 8.78 -5.36
C LEU A 501 -29.09 9.57 -5.00
N GLY A 502 -30.19 9.37 -5.74
CA GLY A 502 -31.48 10.01 -5.49
C GLY A 502 -31.46 11.52 -5.69
N TYR A 503 -30.58 12.03 -6.57
CA TYR A 503 -30.59 13.44 -6.95
C TYR A 503 -31.62 13.62 -8.06
N GLY A 504 -32.64 14.44 -7.77
CA GLY A 504 -33.87 14.54 -8.55
C GLY A 504 -33.66 14.64 -10.06
N PHE A 505 -34.15 13.61 -10.77
CA PHE A 505 -34.61 13.78 -12.14
C PHE A 505 -35.76 14.78 -12.11
N GLY A 506 -35.53 16.04 -12.45
CA GLY A 506 -36.63 16.97 -12.66
C GLY A 506 -36.35 18.45 -12.46
N THR A 507 -35.27 18.87 -11.80
CA THR A 507 -35.13 20.31 -11.44
C THR A 507 -33.72 20.85 -11.63
N ALA A 508 -33.22 20.85 -12.86
CA ALA A 508 -32.06 21.66 -13.23
C ALA A 508 -32.30 23.19 -13.07
N LEU A 509 -33.53 23.61 -12.71
CA LEU A 509 -33.91 25.02 -12.49
C LEU A 509 -34.58 25.32 -11.13
N ALA A 510 -34.85 24.34 -10.26
CA ALA A 510 -35.64 24.60 -9.03
C ALA A 510 -34.83 24.67 -7.73
N HIS A 511 -33.50 24.81 -7.78
CA HIS A 511 -32.75 25.07 -6.56
C HIS A 511 -32.87 26.51 -6.05
N GLU A 512 -33.44 27.43 -6.84
CA GLU A 512 -33.71 28.82 -6.39
C GLU A 512 -35.01 28.98 -5.58
N HIS A 513 -35.89 27.97 -5.50
CA HIS A 513 -37.22 28.14 -4.89
C HIS A 513 -37.52 27.22 -3.70
N ILE A 514 -36.53 26.47 -3.18
CA ILE A 514 -36.73 25.54 -2.05
C ILE A 514 -36.66 26.22 -0.67
N LEU A 515 -36.30 27.51 -0.60
CA LEU A 515 -36.32 28.25 0.67
C LEU A 515 -37.43 29.31 0.76
N THR A 516 -38.28 29.46 -0.27
CA THR A 516 -39.30 30.53 -0.30
C THR A 516 -40.68 30.13 -0.82
N LEU A 517 -40.95 28.88 -1.19
CA LEU A 517 -42.33 28.46 -1.43
C LEU A 517 -42.91 27.67 -0.25
N ASP A 518 -43.86 28.37 0.38
CA ASP A 518 -44.83 27.91 1.34
C ASP A 518 -45.59 26.64 0.89
N GLN A 519 -46.17 25.97 1.88
CA GLN A 519 -46.59 24.57 2.00
C GLN A 519 -47.70 24.07 1.06
N SER A 520 -47.91 24.64 -0.12
CA SER A 520 -49.03 24.22 -0.98
C SER A 520 -48.64 24.13 -2.45
N LEU A 521 -48.33 22.92 -2.91
CA LEU A 521 -48.81 22.33 -4.17
C LEU A 521 -48.05 21.00 -4.43
N ASP A 522 -48.80 19.91 -4.27
CA ASP A 522 -48.60 18.54 -4.75
C ASP A 522 -47.23 17.88 -4.51
N ALA A 523 -47.12 17.27 -3.32
CA ALA A 523 -46.19 16.19 -2.98
C ALA A 523 -46.45 14.94 -3.84
N SER A 524 -46.31 15.07 -5.16
CA SER A 524 -46.28 13.96 -6.09
C SER A 524 -45.17 13.00 -5.66
N THR A 525 -45.59 11.76 -5.44
CA THR A 525 -44.86 10.62 -4.93
C THR A 525 -43.41 10.62 -5.43
N PRO A 526 -42.39 10.39 -4.57
CA PRO A 526 -41.01 10.23 -5.02
C PRO A 526 -40.98 9.27 -6.21
N PRO A 527 -40.18 9.57 -7.26
CA PRO A 527 -40.18 8.81 -8.50
C PRO A 527 -40.10 7.33 -8.18
N ASP A 528 -40.99 6.57 -8.81
CA ASP A 528 -41.18 5.15 -8.53
C ASP A 528 -39.80 4.47 -8.51
N PHE A 529 -39.57 3.62 -7.52
CA PHE A 529 -38.31 2.92 -7.35
C PHE A 529 -37.88 2.20 -8.64
N THR A 530 -38.86 1.65 -9.36
CA THR A 530 -38.71 1.03 -10.67
C THR A 530 -38.15 1.99 -11.73
N GLU A 531 -38.58 3.24 -11.74
CA GLU A 531 -38.14 4.26 -12.69
C GLU A 531 -36.67 4.60 -12.47
N ARG A 532 -36.24 4.71 -11.20
CA ARG A 532 -34.83 4.95 -10.86
C ARG A 532 -33.94 3.79 -11.31
N ILE A 533 -34.37 2.55 -11.08
CA ILE A 533 -33.64 1.37 -11.58
C ILE A 533 -33.53 1.44 -13.11
N ARG A 534 -34.65 1.68 -13.81
CA ARG A 534 -34.66 1.79 -15.27
C ARG A 534 -33.70 2.87 -15.77
N ALA A 535 -33.73 4.05 -15.14
CA ALA A 535 -32.90 5.18 -15.53
C ALA A 535 -31.40 4.97 -15.27
N TYR A 536 -31.03 4.20 -14.26
CA TYR A 536 -29.62 3.84 -14.01
C TYR A 536 -29.08 2.86 -15.06
N TRP A 537 -29.88 1.86 -15.44
CA TRP A 537 -29.47 0.85 -16.40
C TRP A 537 -29.71 1.27 -17.86
N GLU A 538 -30.32 2.43 -18.11
CA GLU A 538 -30.52 2.96 -19.45
C GLU A 538 -29.16 3.16 -20.16
N HIS A 539 -29.06 2.63 -21.38
CA HIS A 539 -27.83 2.58 -22.17
C HIS A 539 -26.66 1.79 -21.55
N SER A 540 -26.93 0.95 -20.54
CA SER A 540 -25.95 0.00 -20.04
C SER A 540 -25.91 -1.26 -20.91
N ARG A 541 -24.73 -1.86 -21.04
CA ARG A 541 -24.55 -3.22 -21.58
C ARG A 541 -25.09 -4.32 -20.65
N TYR A 542 -25.41 -3.97 -19.40
CA TYR A 542 -25.96 -4.88 -18.41
C TYR A 542 -27.49 -4.76 -18.34
N PRO A 543 -28.20 -5.87 -18.10
CA PRO A 543 -29.65 -5.83 -17.93
C PRO A 543 -30.05 -5.06 -16.67
N ALA A 544 -31.29 -4.54 -16.65
CA ALA A 544 -31.83 -3.89 -15.47
C ALA A 544 -31.83 -4.85 -14.28
N GLY A 545 -31.33 -4.38 -13.12
CA GLY A 545 -31.23 -5.20 -11.92
C GLY A 545 -30.06 -6.18 -11.91
N PHE A 546 -29.07 -6.03 -12.81
CA PHE A 546 -27.87 -6.87 -12.81
C PHE A 546 -27.14 -6.89 -11.45
N LEU A 547 -27.19 -5.76 -10.74
CA LEU A 547 -26.79 -5.63 -9.34
C LEU A 547 -27.85 -4.84 -8.55
N PRO A 548 -28.09 -5.14 -7.26
CA PRO A 548 -29.02 -4.41 -6.40
C PRO A 548 -28.41 -3.08 -5.88
N LEU A 549 -27.87 -2.26 -6.79
CA LEU A 549 -27.17 -1.01 -6.46
C LEU A 549 -28.10 0.15 -6.10
N VAL A 550 -29.29 0.20 -6.71
CA VAL A 550 -30.22 1.34 -6.58
C VAL A 550 -31.24 1.02 -5.49
N PRO A 551 -31.44 1.90 -4.47
CA PRO A 551 -30.65 3.10 -4.21
C PRO A 551 -29.38 2.78 -3.41
N VAL A 552 -28.31 3.54 -3.65
CA VAL A 552 -27.19 3.57 -2.69
C VAL A 552 -27.67 4.37 -1.48
N ARG A 553 -27.67 3.73 -0.31
CA ARG A 553 -28.14 4.30 0.95
C ARG A 553 -27.11 5.27 1.51
N LEU A 554 -27.57 6.23 2.33
CA LEU A 554 -26.70 7.23 2.94
C LEU A 554 -26.59 6.98 4.44
N PHE A 555 -25.36 7.05 4.95
CA PHE A 555 -25.14 7.08 6.39
C PHE A 555 -25.71 8.36 6.97
N LYS A 556 -26.50 8.24 8.05
CA LYS A 556 -26.96 9.38 8.85
C LYS A 556 -25.82 9.99 9.66
N SER A 557 -24.98 9.12 10.23
CA SER A 557 -23.82 9.47 11.04
C SER A 557 -22.62 8.65 10.58
N LEU A 558 -21.41 9.22 10.65
CA LEU A 558 -20.18 8.50 10.33
C LEU A 558 -19.93 7.36 11.32
N LEU A 559 -20.30 7.55 12.59
CA LEU A 559 -20.14 6.57 13.65
C LEU A 559 -21.37 5.65 13.73
N ALA A 560 -21.15 4.42 14.21
CA ALA A 560 -22.18 3.38 14.26
C ALA A 560 -23.18 3.56 15.42
N GLU A 561 -22.98 4.53 16.31
CA GLU A 561 -23.74 4.65 17.58
C GLU A 561 -25.24 4.85 17.38
N ASP A 562 -25.66 5.45 16.24
CA ASP A 562 -27.06 5.79 15.97
C ASP A 562 -27.80 4.77 15.08
N ASP A 563 -27.11 3.76 14.54
CA ASP A 563 -27.75 2.79 13.62
C ASP A 563 -28.32 1.61 14.40
N HIS A 564 -29.62 1.67 14.71
CA HIS A 564 -30.37 0.53 15.26
C HIS A 564 -30.24 -0.75 14.42
N ASP A 565 -30.00 -0.62 13.12
CA ASP A 565 -29.80 -1.72 12.16
C ASP A 565 -28.44 -2.42 12.30
N ALA A 566 -27.49 -1.85 13.05
CA ALA A 566 -26.16 -2.44 13.27
C ALA A 566 -26.16 -3.51 14.38
N LYS A 567 -27.19 -3.56 15.23
CA LYS A 567 -27.25 -4.49 16.38
C LYS A 567 -27.53 -5.96 16.00
N GLY A 568 -27.90 -6.24 14.75
CA GLY A 568 -28.26 -7.58 14.29
C GLY A 568 -27.10 -8.45 13.80
N CYS A 569 -25.91 -7.88 13.54
CA CYS A 569 -24.72 -8.69 13.26
C CYS A 569 -24.06 -9.04 14.58
N THR A 570 -24.28 -10.27 15.04
CA THR A 570 -23.54 -10.86 16.16
C THR A 570 -22.04 -10.76 15.87
N ARG A 571 -21.35 -9.95 16.66
CA ARG A 571 -19.91 -9.72 16.60
C ARG A 571 -19.18 -11.04 16.82
N GLU A 572 -18.78 -11.71 15.75
CA GLU A 572 -17.84 -12.83 15.82
C GLU A 572 -16.49 -12.25 16.28
N GLN A 573 -16.11 -12.53 17.53
CA GLN A 573 -15.06 -11.83 18.28
C GLN A 573 -13.65 -11.90 17.66
N GLY A 574 -13.42 -12.69 16.60
CA GLY A 574 -12.10 -12.88 15.98
C GLY A 574 -11.74 -11.91 14.84
N ASP A 575 -12.69 -11.57 13.97
CA ASP A 575 -12.40 -10.84 12.71
C ASP A 575 -12.46 -9.30 12.85
N GLU A 576 -12.81 -8.79 14.03
CA GLU A 576 -13.05 -7.35 14.25
C GLU A 576 -11.78 -6.51 14.37
N SER A 577 -10.64 -7.15 14.63
CA SER A 577 -9.39 -6.43 14.93
C SER A 577 -8.94 -5.52 13.79
N LEU A 578 -9.06 -5.99 12.53
CA LEU A 578 -8.68 -5.16 11.38
C LEU A 578 -9.62 -3.95 11.26
N PHE A 579 -10.94 -4.17 11.32
CA PHE A 579 -11.92 -3.11 11.19
C PHE A 579 -11.73 -2.02 12.24
N VAL A 580 -11.57 -2.43 13.50
CA VAL A 580 -11.32 -1.53 14.62
C VAL A 580 -10.03 -0.75 14.43
N SER A 581 -8.95 -1.43 14.07
CA SER A 581 -7.66 -0.78 13.88
C SER A 581 -7.64 0.15 12.67
N LEU A 582 -8.35 -0.22 11.59
CA LEU A 582 -8.50 0.58 10.38
C LEU A 582 -9.26 1.88 10.70
N ALA A 583 -10.38 1.77 11.43
CA ALA A 583 -11.13 2.91 11.89
C ALA A 583 -10.29 3.83 12.78
N SER A 584 -9.59 3.27 13.77
CA SER A 584 -8.71 4.04 14.67
C SER A 584 -7.60 4.75 13.91
N THR A 585 -6.89 4.04 13.04
CA THR A 585 -5.80 4.62 12.26
C THR A 585 -6.28 5.75 11.35
N CYS A 586 -7.45 5.60 10.72
CA CYS A 586 -8.01 6.67 9.90
C CYS A 586 -8.40 7.91 10.73
N ARG A 587 -8.90 7.72 11.97
CA ARG A 587 -9.20 8.82 12.90
C ARG A 587 -7.92 9.56 13.29
N ASP A 588 -6.87 8.82 13.67
CA ASP A 588 -5.57 9.41 14.03
C ASP A 588 -4.98 10.23 12.87
N ILE A 589 -5.08 9.74 11.62
CA ILE A 589 -4.60 10.47 10.44
C ILE A 589 -5.37 11.79 10.26
N LEU A 590 -6.69 11.78 10.46
CA LEU A 590 -7.53 12.98 10.35
C LEU A 590 -7.21 14.00 11.46
N GLU A 591 -7.08 13.53 12.71
CA GLU A 591 -6.77 14.38 13.86
C GLU A 591 -5.41 15.06 13.70
N ARG A 592 -4.38 14.35 13.23
CA ARG A 592 -3.08 14.96 12.91
C ARG A 592 -3.15 15.97 11.75
N GLY A 593 -4.12 15.80 10.86
CA GLY A 593 -4.43 16.78 9.80
C GLY A 593 -5.26 17.97 10.27
N GLY A 594 -5.62 18.03 11.56
CA GLY A 594 -6.48 19.07 12.13
C GLY A 594 -7.94 18.97 11.67
N ILE A 595 -8.40 17.78 11.30
CA ILE A 595 -9.79 17.53 10.88
C ILE A 595 -10.46 16.67 11.94
N SER A 596 -11.36 17.27 12.73
CA SER A 596 -12.16 16.53 13.71
C SER A 596 -13.24 15.69 13.01
N VAL A 597 -13.37 14.43 13.42
CA VAL A 597 -14.38 13.49 12.88
C VAL A 597 -15.79 13.88 13.33
N THR A 598 -15.94 14.46 14.52
CA THR A 598 -17.23 14.94 15.04
C THR A 598 -17.73 16.16 14.28
N GLU A 599 -16.82 17.03 13.82
CA GLU A 599 -17.14 18.23 13.04
C GLU A 599 -17.33 17.96 11.55
N ALA A 600 -16.89 16.80 11.06
CA ALA A 600 -16.99 16.42 9.65
C ALA A 600 -18.44 16.08 9.19
N CYS A 601 -19.39 15.98 10.13
CA CYS A 601 -20.83 15.94 9.86
C CYS A 601 -21.37 17.37 9.58
N PRO A 602 -22.52 17.54 8.90
CA PRO A 602 -22.80 18.42 7.74
C PRO A 602 -22.29 19.88 7.71
N SER A 603 -21.81 20.44 8.82
CA SER A 603 -21.33 21.82 8.94
C SER A 603 -20.25 22.21 7.91
N TRP A 604 -19.37 21.28 7.52
CA TRP A 604 -18.36 21.52 6.49
C TRP A 604 -18.99 21.70 5.10
N LEU A 605 -19.94 20.84 4.74
CA LEU A 605 -20.71 20.96 3.49
C LEU A 605 -21.59 22.21 3.53
N SER A 606 -22.24 22.51 4.65
CA SER A 606 -23.03 23.73 4.82
C SER A 606 -22.17 24.99 4.71
N SER A 607 -20.96 25.01 5.28
CA SER A 607 -20.05 26.16 5.16
C SER A 607 -19.58 26.36 3.72
N HIS A 608 -19.29 25.27 3.00
CA HIS A 608 -18.88 25.35 1.61
C HIS A 608 -20.03 25.67 0.65
N GLN A 609 -21.22 25.14 0.93
CA GLN A 609 -22.45 25.45 0.22
C GLN A 609 -22.87 26.91 0.47
N ASN A 610 -22.74 27.41 1.71
CA ASN A 610 -22.96 28.82 2.04
C ASN A 610 -21.91 29.72 1.38
N GLN A 611 -20.65 29.28 1.26
CA GLN A 611 -19.61 30.02 0.53
C GLN A 611 -19.91 30.09 -0.97
N LEU A 612 -20.38 28.99 -1.58
CA LEU A 612 -20.81 28.95 -2.98
C LEU A 612 -22.07 29.77 -3.23
N LEU A 613 -23.05 29.71 -2.33
CA LEU A 613 -24.26 30.54 -2.37
C LEU A 613 -23.93 32.03 -2.19
N SER A 614 -23.02 32.36 -1.26
CA SER A 614 -22.57 33.74 -1.04
C SER A 614 -21.75 34.28 -2.20
N GLN A 615 -20.89 33.47 -2.84
CA GLN A 615 -20.17 33.87 -4.06
C GLN A 615 -21.11 34.07 -5.26
N ARG A 616 -22.21 33.30 -5.34
CA ARG A 616 -23.23 33.48 -6.37
C ARG A 616 -24.09 34.72 -6.15
N ALA A 617 -24.48 35.00 -4.91
CA ALA A 617 -25.30 36.17 -4.57
C ALA A 617 -24.58 37.50 -4.86
N SER A 618 -23.26 37.54 -4.77
CA SER A 618 -22.44 38.71 -5.11
C SER A 618 -22.08 38.84 -6.61
N SER A 619 -22.46 37.87 -7.46
CA SER A 619 -22.04 37.80 -8.86
C SER A 619 -23.23 37.86 -9.83
N GLN A 620 -24.10 38.86 -9.68
CA GLN A 620 -25.36 38.95 -10.45
C GLN A 620 -25.24 39.50 -11.88
N ALA A 621 -24.02 39.71 -12.40
CA ALA A 621 -23.83 40.08 -13.80
C ALA A 621 -22.45 39.60 -14.26
N PHE A 622 -22.37 38.44 -14.93
CA PHE A 622 -21.39 38.05 -15.98
C PHE A 622 -21.35 36.52 -16.16
N GLY A 623 -22.32 35.97 -16.92
CA GLY A 623 -22.24 34.68 -17.63
C GLY A 623 -22.05 33.39 -16.81
N PRO A 624 -22.18 32.19 -17.42
CA PRO A 624 -21.84 30.91 -16.83
C PRO A 624 -20.32 30.76 -16.75
N SER A 625 -19.67 31.61 -15.96
CA SER A 625 -18.24 31.50 -15.64
C SER A 625 -18.07 30.33 -14.67
N GLY A 626 -17.41 29.28 -15.14
CA GLY A 626 -17.33 27.97 -14.48
C GLY A 626 -16.67 28.05 -13.11
N SER A 627 -17.47 27.87 -12.05
CA SER A 627 -16.95 27.69 -10.70
C SER A 627 -15.94 26.53 -10.70
N GLU A 628 -14.70 26.83 -10.35
CA GLU A 628 -13.64 25.85 -10.25
C GLU A 628 -14.04 24.78 -9.22
N ILE A 629 -13.72 23.49 -9.49
CA ILE A 629 -14.01 22.47 -8.49
C ILE A 629 -13.01 22.75 -7.37
N PRO A 630 -13.46 22.96 -6.12
CA PRO A 630 -12.56 23.19 -5.01
C PRO A 630 -11.49 22.09 -4.98
N PRO A 631 -10.20 22.46 -4.89
CA PRO A 631 -9.12 21.48 -4.87
C PRO A 631 -9.35 20.50 -3.72
N VAL A 632 -9.02 19.23 -3.96
CA VAL A 632 -9.18 18.21 -2.94
C VAL A 632 -8.21 18.51 -1.80
N ARG A 633 -8.73 18.80 -0.61
CA ARG A 633 -7.90 19.03 0.57
C ARG A 633 -7.22 17.71 0.94
N HIS A 634 -5.90 17.68 0.80
CA HIS A 634 -5.08 16.59 1.29
C HIS A 634 -4.93 16.73 2.80
N VAL A 635 -5.19 15.66 3.54
CA VAL A 635 -5.10 15.64 5.01
C VAL A 635 -3.64 15.70 5.46
N HIS A 636 -2.78 15.03 4.69
CA HIS A 636 -1.35 14.99 4.92
C HIS A 636 -0.60 15.20 3.60
N PRO A 637 0.26 16.23 3.47
CA PRO A 637 0.96 16.55 2.22
C PRO A 637 1.76 15.37 1.67
N SER A 638 2.33 14.52 2.54
CA SER A 638 3.17 13.40 2.11
C SER A 638 2.39 12.14 1.70
N LEU A 639 1.17 11.94 2.21
CA LEU A 639 0.44 10.67 2.01
C LEU A 639 -0.53 10.72 0.82
N LYS A 640 -0.74 11.89 0.20
CA LYS A 640 -1.74 12.12 -0.86
C LYS A 640 -3.15 11.58 -0.52
N LEU A 641 -3.44 11.43 0.77
CA LEU A 641 -4.72 10.93 1.29
C LEU A 641 -5.75 12.05 1.28
N THR A 642 -6.95 11.72 0.81
CA THR A 642 -8.08 12.64 0.77
C THR A 642 -8.97 12.40 1.98
N ALA A 643 -9.54 13.47 2.54
CA ALA A 643 -10.40 13.36 3.72
C ALA A 643 -11.62 12.47 3.47
N HIS A 644 -12.25 12.57 2.28
CA HIS A 644 -13.41 11.75 1.92
C HIS A 644 -13.11 10.25 1.92
N THR A 645 -11.92 9.83 1.47
CA THR A 645 -11.57 8.40 1.50
C THR A 645 -11.41 7.93 2.94
N LEU A 646 -10.77 8.72 3.80
CA LEU A 646 -10.66 8.37 5.23
C LEU A 646 -12.04 8.32 5.91
N PHE A 647 -12.97 9.24 5.60
CA PHE A 647 -14.33 9.18 6.12
C PHE A 647 -15.09 7.94 5.64
N SER A 648 -14.97 7.58 4.36
CA SER A 648 -15.53 6.33 3.84
C SER A 648 -14.95 5.13 4.59
N LEU A 649 -13.62 5.06 4.73
CA LEU A 649 -12.95 3.97 5.45
C LEU A 649 -13.43 3.87 6.90
N ILE A 650 -13.54 4.98 7.63
CA ILE A 650 -14.07 5.01 9.00
C ILE A 650 -15.51 4.51 9.04
N ALA A 651 -16.37 4.96 8.12
CA ALA A 651 -17.79 4.61 8.12
C ALA A 651 -18.02 3.11 7.91
N GLY A 652 -17.31 2.50 6.96
CA GLY A 652 -17.35 1.06 6.75
C GLY A 652 -16.70 0.29 7.90
N ALA A 653 -15.51 0.74 8.34
CA ALA A 653 -14.75 0.03 9.35
C ALA A 653 -15.41 0.03 10.73
N SER A 654 -16.02 1.15 11.14
CA SER A 654 -16.76 1.24 12.41
C SER A 654 -18.02 0.38 12.46
N ARG A 655 -18.50 -0.11 11.30
CA ARG A 655 -19.67 -1.00 11.17
C ARG A 655 -19.30 -2.45 10.86
N GLY A 656 -18.00 -2.75 10.72
CA GLY A 656 -17.55 -4.07 10.26
C GLY A 656 -17.96 -4.36 8.81
N TRP A 657 -18.10 -3.33 7.97
CA TRP A 657 -18.52 -3.46 6.56
C TRP A 657 -17.32 -3.28 5.62
N THR A 658 -17.24 -4.13 4.61
CA THR A 658 -16.27 -4.01 3.52
C THR A 658 -16.43 -2.66 2.85
N THR A 659 -15.32 -1.92 2.75
CA THR A 659 -15.28 -0.67 1.96
C THR A 659 -14.74 -0.94 0.56
N LEU A 660 -15.60 -0.76 -0.44
CA LEU A 660 -15.27 -0.80 -1.86
C LEU A 660 -14.66 0.53 -2.29
N THR A 661 -13.45 0.49 -2.85
CA THR A 661 -12.70 1.66 -3.33
C THR A 661 -11.91 1.32 -4.58
N THR A 662 -11.63 2.33 -5.41
CA THR A 662 -10.66 2.18 -6.51
C THR A 662 -9.33 2.85 -6.21
N ASN A 663 -9.20 3.48 -5.03
CA ASN A 663 -8.03 4.24 -4.64
C ASN A 663 -7.00 3.38 -3.90
N ARG A 664 -6.32 2.51 -4.66
CA ARG A 664 -5.27 1.62 -4.14
C ARG A 664 -4.14 2.37 -3.41
N SER A 665 -3.82 3.57 -3.88
CA SER A 665 -2.75 4.40 -3.27
C SER A 665 -3.11 4.83 -1.85
N SER A 666 -4.38 5.18 -1.62
CA SER A 666 -4.86 5.56 -0.28
C SER A 666 -4.89 4.37 0.66
N VAL A 667 -5.35 3.21 0.18
CA VAL A 667 -5.30 1.96 0.96
C VAL A 667 -3.86 1.65 1.36
N ARG A 668 -2.90 1.67 0.43
CA ARG A 668 -1.49 1.43 0.76
C ARG A 668 -0.92 2.43 1.77
N ALA A 669 -1.30 3.71 1.67
CA ALA A 669 -0.87 4.73 2.61
C ALA A 669 -1.42 4.48 4.02
N VAL A 670 -2.72 4.15 4.15
CA VAL A 670 -3.33 3.80 5.43
C VAL A 670 -2.71 2.54 6.00
N MET A 671 -2.55 1.47 5.21
CA MET A 671 -1.89 0.24 5.66
C MET A 671 -0.43 0.46 6.08
N GLY A 672 0.28 1.38 5.41
CA GLY A 672 1.62 1.80 5.83
C GLY A 672 1.61 2.50 7.19
N GLU A 673 0.58 3.27 7.48
CA GLU A 673 0.39 3.92 8.78
C GLU A 673 0.00 2.92 9.87
N MET A 674 -0.87 1.96 9.57
CA MET A 674 -1.20 0.85 10.47
C MET A 674 0.04 0.07 10.87
N ARG A 675 0.92 -0.24 9.90
CA ARG A 675 2.25 -0.80 10.17
C ARG A 675 3.10 0.07 11.08
N ARG A 676 3.11 1.37 10.84
CA ARG A 676 3.90 2.34 11.63
C ARG A 676 3.42 2.39 13.08
N LEU A 677 2.12 2.22 13.31
CA LEU A 677 1.50 2.13 14.63
C LEU A 677 1.64 0.75 15.28
N GLY A 678 2.29 -0.21 14.62
CA GLY A 678 2.48 -1.57 15.14
C GLY A 678 1.23 -2.45 15.06
N VAL A 679 0.17 -2.00 14.37
CA VAL A 679 -1.09 -2.75 14.25
C VAL A 679 -0.90 -4.09 13.52
N ASP A 680 -0.02 -4.16 12.52
CA ASP A 680 0.26 -5.40 11.78
C ASP A 680 0.73 -6.54 12.70
N GLN A 681 1.31 -6.23 13.87
CA GLN A 681 1.71 -7.25 14.85
C GLN A 681 0.52 -7.89 15.56
N ALA A 682 -0.56 -7.12 15.79
CA ALA A 682 -1.80 -7.70 16.25
C ALA A 682 -2.32 -8.69 15.21
N TRP A 683 -2.21 -8.41 13.91
CA TRP A 683 -2.71 -9.36 12.92
C TRP A 683 -1.95 -10.67 12.96
N GLY A 684 -0.62 -10.66 12.84
CA GLY A 684 0.15 -11.90 12.80
C GLY A 684 0.08 -12.73 14.09
N ARG A 685 -0.16 -12.11 15.27
CA ARG A 685 -0.33 -12.84 16.53
C ARG A 685 -1.73 -13.47 16.67
N TRP A 686 -2.76 -12.84 16.10
CA TRP A 686 -4.15 -13.31 16.21
C TRP A 686 -4.46 -14.47 15.26
N TRP A 687 -3.85 -14.52 14.06
CA TRP A 687 -4.05 -15.65 13.14
C TRP A 687 -3.51 -16.98 13.70
N GLY A 688 -2.50 -16.95 14.58
CA GLY A 688 -1.91 -18.15 15.18
C GLY A 688 -2.63 -18.69 16.42
N GLN A 689 -3.61 -17.97 16.98
CA GLN A 689 -4.20 -18.32 18.29
C GLN A 689 -5.62 -18.91 18.22
N VAL A 690 -6.32 -18.83 17.09
CA VAL A 690 -7.70 -19.36 16.95
C VAL A 690 -7.73 -20.90 16.78
N GLU A 691 -6.61 -21.55 16.48
CA GLU A 691 -6.54 -23.00 16.21
C GLU A 691 -6.53 -23.90 17.47
N GLY A 692 -6.63 -23.33 18.69
CA GLY A 692 -6.37 -24.08 19.93
C GLY A 692 -7.58 -24.60 20.71
N ASN A 693 -8.82 -24.50 20.22
CA ASN A 693 -10.00 -24.88 21.01
C ASN A 693 -11.05 -25.74 20.25
N GLU A 694 -10.71 -26.26 19.07
CA GLU A 694 -11.48 -27.35 18.45
C GLU A 694 -11.10 -28.65 19.17
N GLN A 695 -11.77 -28.88 20.30
CA GLN A 695 -11.60 -30.07 21.12
C GLN A 695 -12.09 -31.30 20.34
N ASP A 696 -11.13 -32.07 19.80
CA ASP A 696 -11.18 -33.47 19.35
C ASP A 696 -12.59 -34.03 19.04
N ASP A 697 -13.09 -33.76 17.83
CA ASP A 697 -14.06 -34.65 17.20
C ASP A 697 -13.34 -35.40 16.06
N ASP A 698 -12.81 -36.56 16.43
CA ASP A 698 -11.76 -37.35 15.74
C ASP A 698 -12.25 -38.06 14.46
N SER A 699 -13.26 -37.52 13.78
CA SER A 699 -13.87 -38.14 12.60
C SER A 699 -13.82 -37.24 11.37
N ASN A 700 -12.78 -37.49 10.56
CA ASN A 700 -12.58 -37.11 9.16
C ASN A 700 -11.81 -35.79 8.91
N PRO A 701 -10.56 -35.85 8.40
CA PRO A 701 -9.75 -34.67 8.04
C PRO A 701 -10.22 -34.05 6.72
N GLU A 702 -11.48 -33.61 6.66
CA GLU A 702 -12.01 -32.89 5.50
C GLU A 702 -11.53 -31.43 5.53
N PHE A 703 -10.87 -31.00 4.44
CA PHE A 703 -10.21 -29.70 4.30
C PHE A 703 -11.22 -28.54 4.38
N LYS A 704 -11.42 -27.98 5.57
CA LYS A 704 -12.33 -26.85 5.81
C LYS A 704 -11.63 -25.53 5.44
N VAL A 705 -11.96 -24.98 4.28
CA VAL A 705 -11.49 -23.63 3.89
C VAL A 705 -12.17 -22.60 4.79
N SER A 706 -11.40 -21.95 5.67
CA SER A 706 -11.92 -20.83 6.46
C SER A 706 -12.12 -19.61 5.56
N THR A 707 -13.36 -19.15 5.45
CA THR A 707 -13.70 -17.90 4.76
C THR A 707 -13.69 -16.76 5.77
N GLY A 708 -12.94 -15.69 5.47
CA GLY A 708 -12.85 -14.50 6.33
C GLY A 708 -13.56 -13.32 5.70
N LYS A 709 -14.01 -12.34 6.50
CA LYS A 709 -14.60 -11.11 5.95
C LYS A 709 -13.51 -10.08 5.61
N ALA A 710 -13.55 -9.53 4.40
CA ALA A 710 -12.63 -8.47 3.99
C ALA A 710 -13.06 -7.11 4.54
N ALA A 711 -12.13 -6.33 5.10
CA ALA A 711 -12.43 -4.95 5.48
C ALA A 711 -12.37 -3.98 4.29
N LEU A 712 -11.54 -4.30 3.30
CA LEU A 712 -11.33 -3.48 2.11
C LEU A 712 -11.50 -4.31 0.86
N TRP A 713 -12.10 -3.69 -0.16
CA TRP A 713 -12.19 -4.24 -1.49
C TRP A 713 -11.69 -3.21 -2.49
N VAL A 714 -10.52 -3.48 -3.07
CA VAL A 714 -9.83 -2.61 -4.01
C VAL A 714 -10.02 -3.15 -5.41
N VAL A 715 -10.74 -2.38 -6.23
CA VAL A 715 -10.98 -2.68 -7.64
C VAL A 715 -10.19 -1.74 -8.55
N ASP A 716 -10.08 -2.07 -9.83
CA ASP A 716 -9.38 -1.21 -10.79
C ASP A 716 -10.05 0.18 -10.93
N PRO A 717 -9.27 1.26 -11.07
CA PRO A 717 -9.81 2.60 -11.22
C PRO A 717 -10.57 2.77 -12.53
N ARG A 718 -11.66 3.56 -12.45
CA ARG A 718 -12.43 4.04 -13.60
C ARG A 718 -12.62 5.54 -13.48
N SER A 719 -12.63 6.22 -14.61
CA SER A 719 -12.84 7.66 -14.68
C SER A 719 -14.07 7.97 -15.52
N LEU A 720 -14.66 9.15 -15.33
CA LEU A 720 -15.72 9.64 -16.21
C LEU A 720 -15.13 9.81 -17.61
N ALA A 721 -15.81 9.25 -18.60
CA ALA A 721 -15.24 9.03 -19.93
C ALA A 721 -16.17 9.44 -21.06
N GLU A 722 -17.47 9.60 -20.80
CA GLU A 722 -18.47 9.91 -21.83
C GLU A 722 -18.09 11.17 -22.62
N GLY A 723 -17.66 12.24 -21.94
CA GLY A 723 -17.23 13.50 -22.57
C GLY A 723 -15.96 13.41 -23.42
N MET A 724 -15.21 12.30 -23.30
CA MET A 724 -13.95 12.08 -24.02
C MET A 724 -14.07 11.05 -25.14
N ARG A 725 -15.26 10.47 -25.33
CA ARG A 725 -15.53 9.53 -26.41
C ARG A 725 -15.55 10.24 -27.77
N SER A 726 -14.83 9.68 -28.73
CA SER A 726 -14.79 10.15 -30.12
C SER A 726 -15.95 9.62 -30.96
N ASP A 727 -16.53 8.49 -30.55
CA ASP A 727 -17.59 7.77 -31.26
C ASP A 727 -19.00 8.21 -30.88
N LEU A 728 -19.15 8.85 -29.72
CA LEU A 728 -20.35 9.62 -29.40
C LEU A 728 -20.27 10.93 -30.17
N GLU A 729 -21.05 11.02 -31.24
CA GLU A 729 -21.30 12.28 -31.94
C GLU A 729 -21.90 13.29 -30.95
N PHE A 730 -21.04 14.02 -30.24
CA PHE A 730 -21.44 15.23 -29.55
C PHE A 730 -21.98 16.16 -30.63
N GLY A 731 -23.31 16.30 -30.67
CA GLY A 731 -24.07 16.90 -31.76
C GLY A 731 -23.32 17.97 -32.55
N GLY A 732 -22.99 17.64 -33.81
CA GLY A 732 -22.77 18.55 -34.93
C GLY A 732 -21.57 19.51 -34.89
N ALA A 733 -21.22 20.13 -33.76
CA ALA A 733 -20.40 21.34 -33.79
C ALA A 733 -18.90 21.09 -34.01
N ARG A 734 -18.35 19.95 -33.53
CA ARG A 734 -16.90 19.73 -33.53
C ARG A 734 -16.33 19.22 -34.85
N VAL A 735 -17.13 18.51 -35.65
CA VAL A 735 -16.71 17.95 -36.95
C VAL A 735 -17.11 18.86 -38.11
N ILE A 736 -18.19 19.65 -38.00
CA ILE A 736 -18.57 20.63 -39.04
C ILE A 736 -17.49 21.72 -39.21
N LEU A 737 -16.76 22.07 -38.15
CA LEU A 737 -15.60 22.97 -38.21
C LEU A 737 -14.35 22.36 -38.89
N MET A 738 -14.31 21.04 -39.11
CA MET A 738 -13.19 20.39 -39.81
C MET A 738 -13.37 20.31 -41.33
N ARG A 739 -14.58 20.59 -41.86
CA ARG A 739 -14.85 20.56 -43.31
C ARG A 739 -15.01 21.92 -43.97
N LYS A 740 -15.09 23.02 -43.22
CA LYS A 740 -15.17 24.37 -43.80
C LYS A 740 -13.77 25.00 -43.88
N ASP A 741 -13.27 25.13 -45.10
CA ASP A 741 -12.12 25.97 -45.43
C ASP A 741 -12.34 27.40 -44.88
N PRO A 742 -11.41 27.97 -44.08
CA PRO A 742 -11.57 29.28 -43.48
C PRO A 742 -11.13 30.40 -44.45
N THR A 743 -11.62 30.40 -45.69
CA THR A 743 -11.29 31.46 -46.67
C THR A 743 -12.19 32.68 -46.55
N SER A 744 -13.30 32.61 -45.81
CA SER A 744 -14.22 33.73 -45.58
C SER A 744 -14.05 34.36 -44.20
N ARG A 745 -13.64 35.64 -44.16
CA ARG A 745 -13.55 36.46 -42.93
C ARG A 745 -14.88 36.63 -42.19
N GLN A 746 -16.03 36.42 -42.85
CA GLN A 746 -17.35 36.56 -42.21
C GLN A 746 -17.73 35.33 -41.36
N ASP A 747 -17.24 34.13 -41.68
CA ASP A 747 -17.56 32.91 -40.93
C ASP A 747 -16.83 32.80 -39.59
N ILE A 748 -15.72 33.52 -39.43
CA ILE A 748 -14.94 33.56 -38.18
C ILE A 748 -15.70 34.34 -37.09
N ALA A 749 -16.47 35.38 -37.46
CA ALA A 749 -17.23 36.18 -36.50
C ALA A 749 -18.45 35.41 -35.93
N SER A 750 -19.10 34.58 -36.73
CA SER A 750 -20.25 33.76 -36.29
C SER A 750 -19.86 32.49 -35.53
N ALA A 751 -18.58 32.09 -35.56
CA ALA A 751 -18.07 30.93 -34.80
C ALA A 751 -17.45 31.30 -33.45
N VAL A 752 -17.37 32.61 -33.13
CA VAL A 752 -16.83 33.17 -31.88
C VAL A 752 -17.94 33.56 -30.90
N ILE A 753 -19.20 33.61 -31.37
CA ILE A 753 -20.43 33.71 -30.57
C ILE A 753 -21.02 32.32 -30.42
#